data_AF-A0A855SB92-F1
#
_entry.id   AF-A0A855SB92-F1
#
_cell.length_a   1.000
_cell.length_b   1.000
_cell.length_c   1.000
_cell.angle_alpha   90.00
_cell.angle_beta   90.00
_cell.angle_gamma   90.00
#
_symmetry.space_group_name_H-M   'P 1'
#
loop_
_entity.id
_entity.type
_entity.pdbx_description
1 polymer ?
#
loop_
_entity_poly.entity_id
_entity_poly.type
_entity_poly.pdbx_seq_one_letter_code
_entity_poly.pdbx_strand_id
1 'polypeptide(L)'
;MSTFWSGWVIILTLIFLAIMIVVVAYYWKKNSAANANRTVDSFDGIDENDAGVPNLLLLSYLLAFIIAAVFLVLYPGMGNWQGLMKWQSSSEAASTSPTSLAKQISQVPNGDTSFQALSTSPEVVVAGRALFQTHCAACHLNQAQGQLHFPNLSDAVWLYGGSDEAIHHSIVKGRNGVMAGWKDILTEEEIENVSYYVASLEKNRIISEPAVKLELGKTVFDANCTACHGSNAKGNTAIGAPNLTDNIWLHDGSVEGIISTVKYGLNNLMPAFEEQLSDSEIQALGAYIRHQGNRQNEKLAALDPDMVSKGQYLAYAGDCIACHTGEGGEPFGGGLGFLTPFGTLYSTNISAHPTYGIGDYTYDEFYDALHKGKGKHGYLYPAMPYSSYQYVTDEDTQALWAYMQSLNFVNTRNEENKMMFPSNIRLGLLGWNIAFLNTDPLQYPADATEQWKRGKYLTMGLGHCSECHTPRNVAQALIEKELFQGNLIDGWKAPNITATELYQDRWDVKTLTDFLKTGHSDKGTAFGGMAEVVQNSTRFLTEQDVAAISEYLITGDKYNELDRSVPQLNPPGFGDLVPANVDIQTVELKPLSSNDPENEAKLYGLYVQTCGACHGKDGKGRKGIAPTLLNNGIIMHSDPYDTIAVTIRGLSPNFMEQDSNFMPMSSFNSVISDANLAKLISFVRNKLGDRTVPVTLEEVAGVRRDLIKGGYAGNIHATTTPEQNQPNSVIE
;
A
#
# COMPACT_ATOMS: atom_id res chain seq x y z
N MET A 1 -59.48 -9.97 -1.52
CA MET A 1 -60.33 -9.99 -0.30
C MET A 1 -61.68 -10.65 -0.64
N SER A 2 -62.37 -11.33 0.29
CA SER A 2 -63.71 -11.88 -0.02
C SER A 2 -64.71 -10.75 -0.33
N THR A 3 -65.76 -11.04 -1.08
CA THR A 3 -66.80 -10.05 -1.43
C THR A 3 -67.42 -9.41 -0.19
N PHE A 4 -67.63 -10.20 0.87
CA PHE A 4 -68.11 -9.72 2.17
C PHE A 4 -67.16 -8.67 2.78
N TRP A 5 -65.88 -9.02 2.96
CA TRP A 5 -64.90 -8.12 3.58
C TRP A 5 -64.63 -6.88 2.72
N SER A 6 -64.64 -7.02 1.39
CA SER A 6 -64.54 -5.88 0.48
C SER A 6 -65.72 -4.93 0.64
N GLY A 7 -66.95 -5.46 0.66
CA GLY A 7 -68.15 -4.67 0.89
C GLY A 7 -68.14 -3.98 2.25
N TRP A 8 -67.72 -4.69 3.31
CA TRP A 8 -67.56 -4.16 4.66
C TRP A 8 -66.64 -2.93 4.70
N VAL A 9 -65.45 -3.03 4.11
CA VAL A 9 -64.48 -1.93 4.08
C VAL A 9 -65.01 -0.74 3.27
N ILE A 10 -65.59 -0.98 2.09
CA ILE A 10 -66.15 0.08 1.25
C ILE A 10 -67.24 0.83 2.01
N ILE A 11 -68.19 0.11 2.59
CA ILE A 11 -69.35 0.70 3.28
C ILE A 11 -68.90 1.54 4.48
N LEU A 12 -68.03 1.00 5.34
CA LEU A 12 -67.56 1.74 6.52
C LEU A 12 -66.75 2.99 6.14
N THR A 13 -65.94 2.91 5.08
CA THR A 13 -65.13 4.04 4.62
C THR A 13 -66.02 5.16 4.06
N LEU A 14 -67.03 4.81 3.27
CA LEU A 14 -67.98 5.78 2.72
C LEU A 14 -68.85 6.41 3.82
N ILE A 15 -69.31 5.62 4.78
CA ILE A 15 -70.05 6.12 5.95
C ILE A 15 -69.19 7.09 6.74
N PHE A 16 -67.92 6.75 7.02
CA PHE A 16 -67.01 7.62 7.73
C PHE A 16 -66.80 8.96 7.02
N LEU A 17 -66.49 8.94 5.71
CA LEU A 17 -66.31 10.17 4.92
C LEU A 17 -67.57 11.02 4.88
N ALA A 18 -68.75 10.41 4.75
CA ALA A 18 -70.02 11.12 4.79
C ALA A 18 -70.27 11.77 6.16
N ILE A 19 -70.02 11.05 7.26
CA ILE A 19 -70.14 11.60 8.61
C ILE A 19 -69.19 12.78 8.80
N MET A 20 -67.93 12.66 8.35
CA MET A 20 -66.95 13.75 8.49
C MET A 20 -67.37 15.01 7.72
N ILE A 21 -67.89 14.88 6.50
CA ILE A 21 -68.42 16.02 5.74
C ILE A 21 -69.60 16.67 6.48
N VAL A 22 -70.50 15.86 7.05
CA VAL A 22 -71.64 16.34 7.84
C VAL A 22 -71.17 17.07 9.11
N VAL A 23 -70.18 16.53 9.81
CA VAL A 23 -69.59 17.14 11.00
C VAL A 23 -68.97 18.49 10.66
N VAL A 24 -68.15 18.57 9.61
CA VAL A 24 -67.54 19.84 9.18
C VAL A 24 -68.61 20.86 8.79
N ALA A 25 -69.62 20.46 8.03
CA ALA A 25 -70.73 21.35 7.66
C ALA A 25 -71.56 21.82 8.87
N TYR A 26 -71.82 20.93 9.83
CA TYR A 26 -72.52 21.25 11.08
C TYR A 26 -71.75 22.28 11.90
N TYR A 27 -70.45 22.03 12.12
CA TYR A 27 -69.60 22.97 12.86
C TYR A 27 -69.42 24.29 12.11
N TRP A 28 -69.31 24.30 10.78
CA TRP A 28 -69.26 25.53 9.99
C TRP A 28 -70.52 26.39 10.19
N LYS A 29 -71.71 25.77 10.20
CA LYS A 29 -72.96 26.47 10.45
C LYS A 29 -73.04 27.00 11.88
N LYS A 30 -72.66 26.19 12.87
CA LYS A 30 -72.63 26.60 14.29
C LYS A 30 -71.62 27.73 14.53
N ASN A 31 -70.49 27.71 13.82
CA ASN A 31 -69.44 28.72 13.89
C ASN A 31 -69.93 30.13 13.56
N SER A 32 -70.87 30.23 12.62
CA SER A 32 -71.45 31.51 12.20
C SER A 32 -72.31 32.18 13.28
N ALA A 33 -72.68 31.44 14.33
CA ALA A 33 -73.48 31.91 15.47
C ALA A 33 -72.67 32.02 16.78
N ALA A 34 -71.35 31.77 16.73
CA ALA A 34 -70.48 31.77 17.89
C ALA A 34 -70.15 33.19 18.38
N ASN A 35 -70.02 33.39 19.69
CA ASN A 35 -69.69 34.67 20.31
C ASN A 35 -68.52 34.49 21.30
N ALA A 36 -67.32 34.89 20.88
CA ALA A 36 -66.10 34.73 21.66
C ALA A 36 -66.10 35.45 23.02
N ASN A 37 -67.00 36.41 23.24
CA ASN A 37 -67.13 37.13 24.50
C ASN A 37 -68.13 36.47 25.48
N ARG A 38 -68.69 35.32 25.10
CA ARG A 38 -69.63 34.55 25.93
C ARG A 38 -68.92 33.33 26.50
N THR A 39 -68.80 33.26 27.81
CA THR A 39 -68.38 32.04 28.52
C THR A 39 -69.52 31.02 28.52
N VAL A 40 -69.21 29.80 28.08
CA VAL A 40 -70.16 28.66 28.02
C VAL A 40 -70.20 27.95 29.36
N ASP A 41 -69.03 27.72 29.95
CA ASP A 41 -68.87 27.09 31.27
C ASP A 41 -67.52 27.51 31.89
N SER A 42 -67.35 27.30 33.19
CA SER A 42 -66.11 27.62 33.92
C SER A 42 -65.71 26.47 34.83
N PHE A 43 -64.47 26.03 34.74
CA PHE A 43 -63.93 24.95 35.55
C PHE A 43 -62.51 25.26 36.02
N ASP A 44 -62.27 25.13 37.33
CA ASP A 44 -60.95 25.36 37.95
C ASP A 44 -60.31 26.72 37.61
N GLY A 45 -61.15 27.77 37.54
CA GLY A 45 -60.70 29.12 37.20
C GLY A 45 -60.39 29.35 35.72
N ILE A 46 -60.72 28.39 34.84
CA ILE A 46 -60.61 28.53 33.39
C ILE A 46 -62.00 28.64 32.78
N ASP A 47 -62.23 29.75 32.07
CA ASP A 47 -63.47 30.02 31.34
C ASP A 47 -63.39 29.46 29.90
N GLU A 48 -64.30 28.55 29.56
CA GLU A 48 -64.45 28.07 28.18
C GLU A 48 -65.38 29.01 27.40
N ASN A 49 -64.81 29.79 26.49
CA ASN A 49 -65.57 30.74 25.68
C ASN A 49 -66.19 30.08 24.44
N ASP A 50 -67.36 30.58 24.01
CA ASP A 50 -68.07 30.21 22.78
C ASP A 50 -67.38 30.81 21.54
N ALA A 51 -66.06 30.66 21.48
CA ALA A 51 -65.25 31.16 20.39
C ALA A 51 -65.42 30.28 19.16
N GLY A 52 -65.62 30.92 18.01
CA GLY A 52 -65.68 30.21 16.75
C GLY A 52 -64.35 29.53 16.41
N VAL A 53 -64.42 28.31 15.87
CA VAL A 53 -63.27 27.63 15.28
C VAL A 53 -62.75 28.45 14.09
N PRO A 54 -61.44 28.61 13.89
CA PRO A 54 -60.92 29.33 12.72
C PRO A 54 -61.43 28.72 11.41
N ASN A 55 -62.02 29.54 10.53
CA ASN A 55 -62.55 29.08 9.23
C ASN A 55 -61.47 28.39 8.37
N LEU A 56 -60.21 28.83 8.48
CA LEU A 56 -59.08 28.19 7.81
C LEU A 56 -58.91 26.73 8.23
N LEU A 57 -59.11 26.42 9.52
CA LEU A 57 -59.01 25.06 10.04
C LEU A 57 -60.14 24.19 9.49
N LEU A 58 -61.39 24.67 9.53
CA LEU A 58 -62.54 23.96 8.95
C LEU A 58 -62.37 23.72 7.44
N LEU A 59 -61.85 24.71 6.71
CA LEU A 59 -61.54 24.58 5.28
C LEU A 59 -60.43 23.55 5.03
N SER A 60 -59.37 23.53 5.85
CA SER A 60 -58.31 22.53 5.72
C SER A 60 -58.80 21.10 5.97
N TYR A 61 -59.70 20.90 6.93
CA TYR A 61 -60.31 19.59 7.18
C TYR A 61 -61.18 19.15 6.00
N LEU A 62 -62.02 20.05 5.47
CA LEU A 62 -62.84 19.74 4.29
C LEU A 62 -61.97 19.35 3.10
N LEU A 63 -60.90 20.11 2.84
CA LEU A 63 -59.97 19.84 1.74
C LEU A 63 -59.27 18.49 1.92
N ALA A 64 -58.82 18.15 3.14
CA ALA A 64 -58.20 16.87 3.42
C ALA A 64 -59.14 15.68 3.15
N PHE A 65 -60.42 15.78 3.53
CA PHE A 65 -61.40 14.74 3.24
C PHE A 65 -61.70 14.60 1.74
N ILE A 66 -61.74 15.71 1.00
CA ILE A 66 -61.88 15.69 -0.46
C ILE A 66 -60.67 15.02 -1.10
N ILE A 67 -59.45 15.38 -0.71
CA ILE A 67 -58.22 14.76 -1.22
C ILE A 67 -58.21 13.25 -0.92
N ALA A 68 -58.59 12.84 0.29
CA ALA A 68 -58.68 11.43 0.66
C ALA A 68 -59.72 10.68 -0.19
N ALA A 69 -60.89 11.28 -0.43
CA ALA A 69 -61.91 10.68 -1.29
C ALA A 69 -61.42 10.53 -2.74
N VAL A 70 -60.78 11.57 -3.29
CA VAL A 70 -60.17 11.52 -4.63
C VAL A 70 -59.08 10.46 -4.69
N PHE A 71 -58.22 10.38 -3.68
CA PHE A 71 -57.17 9.37 -3.60
C PHE A 71 -57.74 7.95 -3.63
N LEU A 72 -58.78 7.66 -2.85
CA LEU A 72 -59.44 6.35 -2.82
C LEU A 72 -60.17 6.00 -4.12
N VAL A 73 -60.58 6.99 -4.91
CA VAL A 73 -61.12 6.77 -6.27
C VAL A 73 -59.99 6.42 -7.24
N LEU A 74 -58.85 7.11 -7.16
CA LEU A 74 -57.72 6.96 -8.07
C LEU A 74 -56.88 5.71 -7.78
N TYR A 75 -56.69 5.36 -6.51
CA TYR A 75 -55.77 4.32 -6.03
C TYR A 75 -56.51 3.22 -5.25
N PRO A 76 -55.90 2.02 -5.13
CA PRO A 76 -56.47 0.96 -4.30
C PRO A 76 -56.50 1.38 -2.82
N GLY A 77 -57.59 1.05 -2.13
CA GLY A 77 -57.80 1.39 -0.72
C GLY A 77 -59.20 1.08 -0.18
N MET A 78 -60.20 0.93 -1.06
CA MET A 78 -61.57 0.55 -0.69
C MET A 78 -61.86 -0.92 -1.06
N GLY A 79 -61.54 -1.85 -0.15
CA GLY A 79 -61.79 -3.27 -0.36
C GLY A 79 -61.05 -3.80 -1.60
N ASN A 80 -61.77 -4.42 -2.55
CA ASN A 80 -61.24 -4.92 -3.82
C ASN A 80 -61.23 -3.86 -4.95
N TRP A 81 -61.58 -2.60 -4.69
CA TRP A 81 -61.49 -1.53 -5.69
C TRP A 81 -60.03 -1.26 -6.05
N GLN A 82 -59.68 -1.39 -7.33
CA GLN A 82 -58.30 -1.24 -7.82
C GLN A 82 -57.87 0.21 -8.10
N GLY A 83 -58.79 1.17 -7.97
CA GLY A 83 -58.53 2.54 -8.40
C GLY A 83 -58.62 2.71 -9.92
N LEU A 84 -58.86 3.95 -10.36
CA LEU A 84 -58.86 4.30 -11.79
C LEU A 84 -57.45 4.25 -12.41
N MET A 85 -56.41 4.48 -11.61
CA MET A 85 -55.02 4.48 -12.08
C MET A 85 -54.43 3.08 -12.24
N LYS A 86 -55.15 2.02 -11.82
CA LYS A 86 -54.68 0.62 -11.83
C LYS A 86 -53.26 0.43 -11.27
N TRP A 87 -52.93 1.24 -10.27
CA TRP A 87 -51.61 1.27 -9.66
C TRP A 87 -51.39 0.02 -8.77
N GLN A 88 -50.17 -0.54 -8.81
CA GLN A 88 -49.74 -1.67 -7.98
C GLN A 88 -48.53 -1.25 -7.14
N SER A 89 -48.35 -1.88 -5.97
CA SER A 89 -47.22 -1.55 -5.10
C SER A 89 -45.89 -2.05 -5.69
N SER A 90 -44.79 -1.40 -5.30
CA SER A 90 -43.44 -1.78 -5.74
C SER A 90 -43.05 -3.20 -5.33
N SER A 91 -43.59 -3.72 -4.21
CA SER A 91 -43.38 -5.11 -3.79
C SER A 91 -44.09 -6.11 -4.70
N GLU A 92 -45.26 -5.76 -5.26
CA GLU A 92 -45.94 -6.60 -6.24
C GLU A 92 -45.26 -6.55 -7.61
N ALA A 93 -44.74 -5.39 -8.03
CA ALA A 93 -43.94 -5.25 -9.25
C ALA A 93 -42.61 -6.03 -9.18
N ALA A 94 -41.90 -6.00 -8.04
CA ALA A 94 -40.72 -6.83 -7.81
C ALA A 94 -41.05 -8.34 -7.78
N SER A 95 -42.29 -8.69 -7.40
CA SER A 95 -42.79 -10.07 -7.39
C SER A 95 -43.35 -10.55 -8.74
N THR A 96 -43.26 -9.77 -9.83
CA THR A 96 -43.64 -10.23 -11.19
C THR A 96 -42.60 -11.19 -11.79
N SER A 97 -42.53 -12.33 -11.10
CA SER A 97 -42.31 -13.70 -11.50
C SER A 97 -40.99 -14.11 -12.18
N PRO A 98 -40.36 -15.21 -11.71
CA PRO A 98 -39.37 -16.00 -12.44
C PRO A 98 -39.79 -16.32 -13.89
N THR A 99 -41.09 -16.27 -14.20
CA THR A 99 -41.66 -16.41 -15.54
C THR A 99 -41.18 -15.32 -16.53
N SER A 100 -40.81 -14.12 -16.08
CA SER A 100 -40.25 -13.08 -16.95
C SER A 100 -38.78 -13.38 -17.28
N LEU A 101 -37.99 -13.79 -16.29
CA LEU A 101 -36.58 -14.16 -16.47
C LEU A 101 -36.42 -15.46 -17.27
N ALA A 102 -37.21 -16.50 -16.97
CA ALA A 102 -37.24 -17.72 -17.76
C ALA A 102 -37.64 -17.44 -19.22
N LYS A 103 -38.57 -16.49 -19.43
CA LYS A 103 -38.94 -16.03 -20.78
C LYS A 103 -37.79 -15.27 -21.45
N GLN A 104 -37.05 -14.43 -20.74
CA GLN A 104 -35.86 -13.75 -21.27
C GLN A 104 -34.75 -14.75 -21.64
N ILE A 105 -34.49 -15.75 -20.79
CA ILE A 105 -33.51 -16.82 -21.05
C ILE A 105 -33.90 -17.62 -22.29
N SER A 106 -35.17 -18.02 -22.42
CA SER A 106 -35.68 -18.74 -23.60
C SER A 106 -35.70 -17.92 -24.90
N GLN A 107 -35.49 -16.60 -24.82
CA GLN A 107 -35.37 -15.72 -25.99
C GLN A 107 -33.93 -15.58 -26.50
N VAL A 108 -32.94 -16.12 -25.78
CA VAL A 108 -31.55 -16.12 -26.23
C VAL A 108 -31.41 -16.97 -27.51
N PRO A 109 -30.65 -16.49 -28.53
CA PRO A 109 -30.55 -17.18 -29.81
C PRO A 109 -30.17 -18.65 -29.67
N ASN A 110 -30.80 -19.51 -30.48
CA ASN A 110 -30.60 -20.97 -30.52
C ASN A 110 -30.98 -21.74 -29.24
N GLY A 111 -31.54 -21.09 -28.21
CA GLY A 111 -31.88 -21.74 -26.94
C GLY A 111 -30.66 -22.20 -26.15
N ASP A 112 -29.49 -21.61 -26.40
CA ASP A 112 -28.27 -21.87 -25.64
C ASP A 112 -28.36 -21.22 -24.26
N THR A 113 -28.41 -22.05 -23.21
CA THR A 113 -28.50 -21.63 -21.81
C THR A 113 -27.15 -21.70 -21.10
N SER A 114 -26.03 -21.76 -21.82
CA SER A 114 -24.71 -21.61 -21.21
C SER A 114 -24.56 -20.23 -20.59
N PHE A 115 -23.78 -20.11 -19.51
CA PHE A 115 -23.51 -18.81 -18.90
C PHE A 115 -22.81 -17.88 -19.90
N GLN A 116 -21.97 -18.45 -20.78
CA GLN A 116 -21.34 -17.70 -21.86
C GLN A 116 -22.36 -17.07 -22.81
N ALA A 117 -23.32 -17.83 -23.34
CA ALA A 117 -24.34 -17.29 -24.23
C ALA A 117 -25.20 -16.24 -23.52
N LEU A 118 -25.64 -16.53 -22.29
CA LEU A 118 -26.46 -15.64 -21.49
C LEU A 118 -25.75 -14.33 -21.09
N SER A 119 -24.42 -14.35 -20.93
CA SER A 119 -23.62 -13.16 -20.58
C SER A 119 -23.65 -12.05 -21.63
N THR A 120 -24.14 -12.36 -22.84
CA THR A 120 -24.30 -11.41 -23.95
C THR A 120 -25.66 -10.72 -23.97
N SER A 121 -26.65 -11.18 -23.19
CA SER A 121 -27.97 -10.55 -23.07
C SER A 121 -27.96 -9.48 -21.97
N PRO A 122 -28.15 -8.18 -22.31
CA PRO A 122 -28.17 -7.11 -21.32
C PRO A 122 -29.25 -7.31 -20.25
N GLU A 123 -30.42 -7.84 -20.62
CA GLU A 123 -31.54 -8.06 -19.71
C GLU A 123 -31.20 -9.13 -18.66
N VAL A 124 -30.62 -10.25 -19.09
CA VAL A 124 -30.21 -11.35 -18.20
C VAL A 124 -29.06 -10.89 -17.29
N VAL A 125 -28.09 -10.15 -17.82
CA VAL A 125 -26.97 -9.60 -17.04
C VAL A 125 -27.45 -8.59 -16.00
N VAL A 126 -28.42 -7.73 -16.33
CA VAL A 126 -28.99 -6.76 -15.37
C VAL A 126 -29.74 -7.48 -14.25
N ALA A 127 -30.54 -8.50 -14.57
CA ALA A 127 -31.21 -9.33 -13.57
C ALA A 127 -30.18 -10.08 -12.69
N GLY A 128 -29.17 -10.69 -13.31
CA GLY A 128 -28.07 -11.37 -12.63
C GLY A 128 -27.30 -10.45 -11.68
N ARG A 129 -27.03 -9.20 -12.09
CA ARG A 129 -26.38 -8.19 -11.25
C ARG A 129 -27.22 -7.87 -10.01
N ALA A 130 -28.53 -7.68 -10.16
CA ALA A 130 -29.42 -7.38 -9.03
C ALA A 130 -29.47 -8.55 -8.02
N LEU A 131 -29.53 -9.79 -8.51
CA LEU A 131 -29.42 -10.99 -7.69
C LEU A 131 -28.06 -11.06 -6.99
N PHE A 132 -26.97 -10.82 -7.73
CA PHE A 132 -25.61 -10.86 -7.19
C PHE A 132 -25.42 -9.84 -6.07
N GLN A 133 -25.94 -8.62 -6.25
CA GLN A 133 -25.90 -7.58 -5.21
C GLN A 133 -26.64 -7.98 -3.93
N THR A 134 -27.72 -8.75 -4.07
CA THR A 134 -28.56 -9.16 -2.94
C THR A 134 -27.98 -10.38 -2.22
N HIS A 135 -27.41 -11.34 -2.95
CA HIS A 135 -27.04 -12.65 -2.41
C HIS A 135 -25.53 -12.90 -2.31
N CYS A 136 -24.71 -12.24 -3.14
CA CYS A 136 -23.30 -12.60 -3.32
C CYS A 136 -22.33 -11.46 -2.95
N ALA A 137 -22.74 -10.20 -3.13
CA ALA A 137 -21.84 -9.05 -3.04
C ALA A 137 -21.31 -8.77 -1.62
N ALA A 138 -21.96 -9.25 -0.57
CA ALA A 138 -21.43 -9.16 0.80
C ALA A 138 -20.08 -9.88 0.95
N CYS A 139 -19.89 -10.97 0.19
CA CYS A 139 -18.67 -11.76 0.17
C CYS A 139 -17.79 -11.42 -1.03
N HIS A 140 -18.35 -11.32 -2.23
CA HIS A 140 -17.57 -11.19 -3.47
C HIS A 140 -17.50 -9.76 -4.04
N LEU A 141 -18.00 -8.76 -3.30
CA LEU A 141 -18.15 -7.36 -3.72
C LEU A 141 -18.99 -7.15 -4.98
N ASN A 142 -19.46 -5.93 -5.21
CA ASN A 142 -20.51 -5.65 -6.21
C ASN A 142 -20.17 -6.01 -7.66
N GLN A 143 -18.88 -6.00 -8.03
CA GLN A 143 -18.37 -6.33 -9.36
C GLN A 143 -17.84 -7.77 -9.44
N ALA A 144 -18.12 -8.61 -8.43
CA ALA A 144 -17.59 -9.96 -8.32
C ALA A 144 -16.05 -10.02 -8.22
N GLN A 145 -15.43 -8.91 -7.79
CA GLN A 145 -13.98 -8.74 -7.73
C GLN A 145 -13.31 -9.45 -6.53
N GLY A 146 -14.11 -9.99 -5.60
CA GLY A 146 -13.59 -10.61 -4.38
C GLY A 146 -13.19 -9.59 -3.32
N GLN A 147 -12.76 -10.11 -2.17
CA GLN A 147 -12.10 -9.37 -1.09
C GLN A 147 -11.32 -10.37 -0.23
N LEU A 148 -10.67 -9.92 0.85
CA LEU A 148 -9.91 -10.82 1.71
C LEU A 148 -10.80 -11.99 2.19
N HIS A 149 -10.32 -13.21 1.98
CA HIS A 149 -10.99 -14.51 2.25
C HIS A 149 -12.10 -14.91 1.27
N PHE A 150 -12.45 -14.09 0.27
CA PHE A 150 -13.50 -14.39 -0.70
C PHE A 150 -12.98 -14.26 -2.15
N PRO A 151 -13.09 -15.32 -2.97
CA PRO A 151 -12.48 -15.33 -4.30
C PRO A 151 -12.95 -14.20 -5.20
N ASN A 152 -12.04 -13.72 -6.04
CA ASN A 152 -12.38 -12.93 -7.21
C ASN A 152 -13.04 -13.85 -8.23
N LEU A 153 -14.29 -13.58 -8.59
CA LEU A 153 -15.06 -14.34 -9.58
C LEU A 153 -14.99 -13.71 -10.97
N SER A 154 -14.32 -12.57 -11.11
CA SER A 154 -14.15 -11.83 -12.37
C SER A 154 -12.81 -12.09 -13.05
N ASP A 155 -11.89 -12.84 -12.42
CA ASP A 155 -10.64 -13.23 -13.06
C ASP A 155 -10.69 -14.65 -13.65
N ALA A 156 -9.56 -15.08 -14.20
CA ALA A 156 -9.41 -16.40 -14.81
C ALA A 156 -8.96 -17.49 -13.81
N VAL A 157 -8.84 -17.17 -12.52
CA VAL A 157 -8.28 -18.08 -11.51
C VAL A 157 -9.38 -18.71 -10.67
N TRP A 158 -9.54 -20.02 -10.83
CA TRP A 158 -10.64 -20.77 -10.24
C TRP A 158 -10.16 -21.91 -9.36
N LEU A 159 -10.46 -21.84 -8.06
CA LEU A 159 -10.13 -22.89 -7.09
C LEU A 159 -10.81 -24.22 -7.44
N TYR A 160 -12.06 -24.20 -7.90
CA TYR A 160 -12.84 -25.41 -8.19
C TYR A 160 -13.15 -25.61 -9.69
N GLY A 161 -12.38 -24.96 -10.56
CA GLY A 161 -12.59 -24.93 -12.00
C GLY A 161 -13.55 -23.84 -12.46
N GLY A 162 -13.28 -23.27 -13.64
CA GLY A 162 -14.00 -22.10 -14.20
C GLY A 162 -14.94 -22.40 -15.36
N SER A 163 -15.28 -23.67 -15.60
CA SER A 163 -16.31 -24.03 -16.60
C SER A 163 -17.70 -23.65 -16.10
N ASP A 164 -18.65 -23.50 -17.01
CA ASP A 164 -20.04 -23.15 -16.65
C ASP A 164 -20.63 -24.20 -15.69
N GLU A 165 -20.32 -25.49 -15.88
CA GLU A 165 -20.75 -26.57 -14.99
C GLU A 165 -20.11 -26.47 -13.60
N ALA A 166 -18.83 -26.09 -13.52
CA ALA A 166 -18.11 -25.95 -12.25
C ALA A 166 -18.60 -24.74 -11.45
N ILE A 167 -18.85 -23.62 -12.13
CA ILE A 167 -19.46 -22.42 -11.53
C ILE A 167 -20.89 -22.74 -11.08
N HIS A 168 -21.69 -23.38 -11.94
CA HIS A 168 -23.05 -23.80 -11.60
C HIS A 168 -23.07 -24.72 -10.38
N HIS A 169 -22.21 -25.74 -10.35
CA HIS A 169 -22.09 -26.63 -9.20
C HIS A 169 -21.72 -25.88 -7.92
N SER A 170 -20.79 -24.92 -8.00
CA SER A 170 -20.39 -24.11 -6.86
C SER A 170 -21.55 -23.28 -6.31
N ILE A 171 -22.37 -22.68 -7.17
CA ILE A 171 -23.56 -21.91 -6.75
C ILE A 171 -24.64 -22.83 -6.14
N VAL A 172 -24.95 -23.94 -6.82
CA VAL A 172 -26.03 -24.85 -6.42
C VAL A 172 -25.68 -25.60 -5.14
N LYS A 173 -24.52 -26.24 -5.09
CA LYS A 173 -24.13 -27.17 -4.03
C LYS A 173 -23.21 -26.57 -2.98
N GLY A 174 -22.75 -25.34 -3.18
CA GLY A 174 -21.74 -24.74 -2.34
C GLY A 174 -20.36 -25.37 -2.53
N ARG A 175 -19.38 -24.85 -1.80
CA ARG A 175 -18.01 -25.41 -1.71
C ARG A 175 -17.52 -25.34 -0.29
N ASN A 176 -16.73 -26.33 0.11
CA ASN A 176 -16.03 -26.34 1.39
C ASN A 176 -14.55 -26.68 1.15
N GLY A 177 -13.67 -25.71 1.37
CA GLY A 177 -12.23 -25.85 1.22
C GLY A 177 -11.57 -25.90 2.58
N VAL A 178 -10.87 -26.99 2.88
CA VAL A 178 -10.22 -27.21 4.18
C VAL A 178 -8.72 -27.39 3.98
N MET A 179 -7.94 -26.59 4.71
CA MET A 179 -6.50 -26.80 4.91
C MET A 179 -6.27 -27.11 6.38
N ALA A 180 -5.64 -28.24 6.68
CA ALA A 180 -5.30 -28.59 8.07
C ALA A 180 -4.28 -27.59 8.64
N GLY A 181 -4.41 -27.28 9.93
CA GLY A 181 -3.38 -26.54 10.67
C GLY A 181 -2.26 -27.48 11.13
N TRP A 182 -1.02 -27.06 10.95
CA TRP A 182 0.17 -27.90 11.15
C TRP A 182 0.89 -27.67 12.48
N LYS A 183 0.43 -26.74 13.33
CA LYS A 183 1.05 -26.41 14.63
C LYS A 183 1.27 -27.60 15.59
N ASP A 184 0.47 -28.66 15.46
CA ASP A 184 0.53 -29.83 16.34
C ASP A 184 1.43 -30.95 15.74
N ILE A 185 1.93 -30.76 14.52
CA ILE A 185 2.72 -31.74 13.76
C ILE A 185 4.12 -31.20 13.47
N LEU A 186 4.23 -29.92 13.09
CA LEU A 186 5.47 -29.24 12.74
C LEU A 186 5.92 -28.31 13.87
N THR A 187 7.23 -28.16 14.01
CA THR A 187 7.83 -27.13 14.87
C THR A 187 7.63 -25.73 14.31
N GLU A 188 7.74 -24.70 15.15
CA GLU A 188 7.66 -23.30 14.69
C GLU A 188 8.71 -23.00 13.59
N GLU A 189 9.92 -23.53 13.72
CA GLU A 189 10.99 -23.38 12.73
C GLU A 189 10.63 -24.04 11.38
N GLU A 190 10.05 -25.25 11.40
CA GLU A 190 9.60 -25.93 10.18
C GLU A 190 8.46 -25.16 9.49
N ILE A 191 7.51 -24.62 10.27
CA ILE A 191 6.42 -23.79 9.76
C ILE A 191 6.97 -22.52 9.11
N GLU A 192 7.92 -21.86 9.76
CA GLU A 192 8.57 -20.67 9.23
C GLU A 192 9.32 -21.00 7.92
N ASN A 193 10.16 -22.04 7.92
CA ASN A 193 10.94 -22.46 6.76
C ASN A 193 10.05 -22.80 5.55
N VAL A 194 8.99 -23.60 5.75
CA VAL A 194 8.07 -23.95 4.65
C VAL A 194 7.32 -22.74 4.13
N SER A 195 6.99 -21.78 5.00
CA SER A 195 6.30 -20.55 4.61
C SER A 195 7.18 -19.65 3.76
N TYR A 196 8.46 -19.49 4.13
CA TYR A 196 9.44 -18.78 3.30
C TYR A 196 9.68 -19.50 1.96
N TYR A 197 9.73 -20.84 1.95
CA TYR A 197 9.82 -21.59 0.70
C TYR A 197 8.59 -21.33 -0.19
N VAL A 198 7.38 -21.43 0.35
CA VAL A 198 6.14 -21.13 -0.40
C VAL A 198 6.15 -19.71 -0.93
N ALA A 199 6.52 -18.73 -0.10
CA ALA A 199 6.66 -17.33 -0.53
C ALA A 199 7.67 -17.18 -1.67
N SER A 200 8.78 -17.93 -1.65
CA SER A 200 9.82 -17.90 -2.69
C SER A 200 9.42 -18.53 -4.03
N LEU A 201 8.27 -19.22 -4.09
CA LEU A 201 7.78 -19.82 -5.34
C LEU A 201 7.25 -18.76 -6.31
N GLU A 202 6.85 -17.59 -5.80
CA GLU A 202 6.44 -16.45 -6.60
C GLU A 202 7.69 -15.73 -7.13
N LYS A 203 7.87 -15.73 -8.46
CA LYS A 203 9.14 -15.33 -9.09
C LYS A 203 9.57 -13.89 -8.83
N ASN A 204 8.63 -12.98 -8.61
CA ASN A 204 8.91 -11.57 -8.40
C ASN A 204 8.94 -11.21 -6.91
N ARG A 205 8.67 -12.17 -6.02
CA ARG A 205 8.76 -11.93 -4.59
C ARG A 205 10.21 -11.91 -4.16
N ILE A 206 10.58 -10.85 -3.48
CA ILE A 206 11.89 -10.71 -2.87
C ILE A 206 11.84 -11.38 -1.50
N ILE A 207 12.71 -12.37 -1.31
CA ILE A 207 12.85 -13.08 -0.03
C ILE A 207 14.22 -12.75 0.56
N SER A 208 14.20 -12.05 1.69
CA SER A 208 15.42 -11.64 2.40
C SER A 208 15.84 -12.70 3.42
N GLU A 209 16.02 -13.95 2.98
CA GLU A 209 16.42 -15.08 3.82
C GLU A 209 17.52 -15.95 3.18
N PRO A 210 18.35 -16.65 3.97
CA PRO A 210 19.38 -17.54 3.46
C PRO A 210 18.82 -18.71 2.63
N ALA A 211 19.55 -19.11 1.58
CA ALA A 211 19.18 -20.24 0.72
C ALA A 211 18.93 -21.55 1.50
N VAL A 212 19.69 -21.79 2.58
CA VAL A 212 19.50 -22.98 3.43
C VAL A 212 18.10 -23.02 4.07
N LYS A 213 17.52 -21.86 4.42
CA LYS A 213 16.16 -21.76 4.98
C LYS A 213 15.12 -22.24 3.95
N LEU A 214 15.31 -21.85 2.69
CA LEU A 214 14.45 -22.25 1.58
C LEU A 214 14.59 -23.74 1.23
N GLU A 215 15.81 -24.29 1.30
CA GLU A 215 16.06 -25.72 1.09
C GLU A 215 15.41 -26.60 2.19
N LEU A 216 15.51 -26.17 3.45
CA LEU A 216 14.83 -26.82 4.56
C LEU A 216 13.31 -26.72 4.41
N GLY A 217 12.80 -25.55 4.04
CA GLY A 217 11.39 -25.32 3.76
C GLY A 217 10.86 -26.20 2.64
N LYS A 218 11.64 -26.37 1.57
CA LYS A 218 11.31 -27.28 0.47
C LYS A 218 11.16 -28.73 0.94
N THR A 219 12.04 -29.17 1.84
CA THR A 219 11.99 -30.53 2.39
C THR A 219 10.69 -30.77 3.17
N VAL A 220 10.27 -29.78 3.97
CA VAL A 220 8.99 -29.82 4.69
C VAL A 220 7.80 -29.81 3.72
N PHE A 221 7.86 -28.98 2.67
CA PHE A 221 6.82 -28.91 1.64
C PHE A 221 6.65 -30.25 0.91
N ASP A 222 7.75 -30.83 0.46
CA ASP A 222 7.76 -32.08 -0.30
C ASP A 222 7.16 -33.23 0.53
N ALA A 223 7.44 -33.26 1.84
CA ALA A 223 6.94 -34.28 2.76
C ALA A 223 5.46 -34.14 3.12
N ASN A 224 4.92 -32.91 3.23
CA ASN A 224 3.62 -32.67 3.86
C ASN A 224 2.58 -32.00 2.95
N CYS A 225 3.00 -31.16 2.01
CA CYS A 225 2.11 -30.25 1.27
C CYS A 225 1.76 -30.75 -0.14
N THR A 226 2.64 -31.54 -0.75
CA THR A 226 2.53 -31.98 -2.15
C THR A 226 1.31 -32.87 -2.43
N ALA A 227 0.78 -33.56 -1.42
CA ALA A 227 -0.41 -34.39 -1.55
C ALA A 227 -1.65 -33.58 -1.97
N CYS A 228 -1.75 -32.32 -1.53
CA CYS A 228 -2.86 -31.42 -1.85
C CYS A 228 -2.48 -30.40 -2.93
N HIS A 229 -1.29 -29.79 -2.83
CA HIS A 229 -0.86 -28.71 -3.72
C HIS A 229 -0.06 -29.16 -4.94
N GLY A 230 0.23 -30.46 -5.05
CA GLY A 230 1.08 -31.02 -6.10
C GLY A 230 2.57 -30.79 -5.85
N SER A 231 3.42 -31.61 -6.46
CA SER A 231 4.89 -31.48 -6.39
C SER A 231 5.43 -30.23 -7.08
N ASN A 232 4.64 -29.63 -7.97
CA ASN A 232 4.92 -28.35 -8.63
C ASN A 232 4.24 -27.17 -7.94
N ALA A 233 3.57 -27.39 -6.80
CA ALA A 233 2.83 -26.40 -6.04
C ALA A 233 1.72 -25.66 -6.84
N LYS A 234 1.24 -26.22 -7.95
CA LYS A 234 0.20 -25.60 -8.79
C LYS A 234 -1.24 -25.80 -8.30
N GLY A 235 -1.43 -26.46 -7.17
CA GLY A 235 -2.74 -26.71 -6.60
C GLY A 235 -3.48 -27.89 -7.21
N ASN A 236 -4.70 -28.10 -6.75
CA ASN A 236 -5.58 -29.18 -7.19
C ASN A 236 -7.05 -28.71 -7.16
N THR A 237 -7.62 -28.49 -8.34
CA THR A 237 -8.98 -27.96 -8.47
C THR A 237 -10.07 -28.92 -8.03
N ALA A 238 -9.79 -30.22 -7.94
CA ALA A 238 -10.77 -31.21 -7.47
C ALA A 238 -11.15 -31.01 -5.99
N ILE A 239 -10.23 -30.44 -5.21
CA ILE A 239 -10.42 -30.20 -3.77
C ILE A 239 -10.36 -28.70 -3.39
N GLY A 240 -10.10 -27.81 -4.36
CA GLY A 240 -9.99 -26.37 -4.11
C GLY A 240 -8.64 -25.92 -3.59
N ALA A 241 -7.59 -26.74 -3.72
CA ALA A 241 -6.24 -26.36 -3.29
C ALA A 241 -5.68 -25.33 -4.28
N PRO A 242 -5.28 -24.12 -3.81
CA PRO A 242 -4.79 -23.05 -4.69
C PRO A 242 -3.42 -23.36 -5.27
N ASN A 243 -3.12 -22.66 -6.38
CA ASN A 243 -1.77 -22.53 -6.90
C ASN A 243 -0.95 -21.65 -5.95
N LEU A 244 0.21 -22.13 -5.50
CA LEU A 244 1.10 -21.43 -4.59
C LEU A 244 2.30 -20.79 -5.32
N THR A 245 2.33 -20.87 -6.66
CA THR A 245 3.42 -20.34 -7.51
C THR A 245 3.07 -19.02 -8.18
N ASP A 246 1.84 -18.55 -8.02
CA ASP A 246 1.40 -17.24 -8.49
C ASP A 246 1.29 -16.24 -7.32
N ASN A 247 0.91 -15.01 -7.65
CA ASN A 247 0.69 -13.93 -6.69
C ASN A 247 -0.81 -13.66 -6.48
N ILE A 248 -1.67 -14.66 -6.64
CA ILE A 248 -3.13 -14.51 -6.50
C ILE A 248 -3.56 -15.22 -5.23
N TRP A 249 -3.68 -14.44 -4.16
CA TRP A 249 -3.98 -14.95 -2.84
C TRP A 249 -5.41 -14.64 -2.40
N LEU A 250 -6.09 -15.68 -1.91
CA LEU A 250 -7.40 -15.55 -1.32
C LEU A 250 -7.32 -15.02 0.12
N HIS A 251 -6.35 -15.54 0.87
CA HIS A 251 -6.01 -15.11 2.21
C HIS A 251 -4.81 -14.18 2.12
N ASP A 252 -4.30 -13.74 3.27
CA ASP A 252 -3.12 -12.89 3.30
C ASP A 252 -1.90 -13.62 2.68
N GLY A 253 -1.47 -13.16 1.50
CA GLY A 253 -0.31 -13.67 0.78
C GLY A 253 1.03 -13.24 1.36
N SER A 254 1.04 -12.45 2.45
CA SER A 254 2.24 -12.13 3.20
C SER A 254 2.98 -13.36 3.75
N VAL A 255 4.25 -13.22 4.13
CA VAL A 255 4.98 -14.35 4.74
C VAL A 255 4.33 -14.71 6.07
N GLU A 256 3.94 -13.70 6.84
CA GLU A 256 3.25 -13.78 8.13
C GLU A 256 1.87 -14.44 7.98
N GLY A 257 1.15 -14.10 6.92
CA GLY A 257 -0.13 -14.66 6.52
C GLY A 257 -0.02 -16.11 6.08
N ILE A 258 1.03 -16.46 5.33
CA ILE A 258 1.37 -17.84 4.98
C ILE A 258 1.72 -18.62 6.25
N ILE A 259 2.56 -18.09 7.15
CA ILE A 259 2.89 -18.70 8.45
C ILE A 259 1.61 -18.97 9.24
N SER A 260 0.75 -17.96 9.38
CA SER A 260 -0.53 -18.08 10.09
C SER A 260 -1.43 -19.16 9.46
N THR A 261 -1.52 -19.17 8.14
CA THR A 261 -2.29 -20.15 7.36
C THR A 261 -1.78 -21.57 7.55
N VAL A 262 -0.47 -21.79 7.43
CA VAL A 262 0.16 -23.11 7.66
C VAL A 262 -0.03 -23.55 9.11
N LYS A 263 0.12 -22.63 10.06
CA LYS A 263 0.04 -22.90 11.49
C LYS A 263 -1.38 -23.31 11.93
N TYR A 264 -2.38 -22.53 11.54
CA TYR A 264 -3.75 -22.66 12.05
C TYR A 264 -4.71 -23.35 11.08
N GLY A 265 -4.35 -23.46 9.80
CA GLY A 265 -5.21 -24.01 8.76
C GLY A 265 -6.32 -23.06 8.33
N LEU A 266 -7.16 -23.53 7.42
CA LEU A 266 -8.29 -22.79 6.84
C LEU A 266 -9.52 -23.68 6.74
N ASN A 267 -10.70 -23.07 6.84
CA ASN A 267 -11.99 -23.72 6.63
C ASN A 267 -12.93 -22.73 5.92
N ASN A 268 -12.84 -22.70 4.59
CA ASN A 268 -13.59 -21.78 3.75
C ASN A 268 -14.90 -22.40 3.31
N LEU A 269 -15.99 -21.65 3.46
CA LEU A 269 -17.33 -22.10 3.07
C LEU A 269 -17.95 -21.11 2.08
N MET A 270 -18.29 -21.63 0.89
CA MET A 270 -19.23 -21.00 -0.02
C MET A 270 -20.58 -21.73 0.14
N PRO A 271 -21.65 -21.06 0.60
CA PRO A 271 -22.92 -21.71 0.91
C PRO A 271 -23.67 -22.15 -0.36
N ALA A 272 -24.44 -23.23 -0.24
CA ALA A 272 -25.32 -23.71 -1.31
C ALA A 272 -26.54 -22.79 -1.47
N PHE A 273 -26.92 -22.50 -2.72
CA PHE A 273 -28.08 -21.65 -3.05
C PHE A 273 -29.26 -22.42 -3.68
N GLU A 274 -29.18 -23.75 -3.82
CA GLU A 274 -30.24 -24.55 -4.47
C GLU A 274 -31.61 -24.49 -3.79
N GLU A 275 -31.67 -24.18 -2.48
CA GLU A 275 -32.92 -24.02 -1.74
C GLU A 275 -33.43 -22.57 -1.73
N GLN A 276 -32.60 -21.61 -2.16
CA GLN A 276 -32.89 -20.16 -2.08
C GLN A 276 -33.21 -19.54 -3.44
N LEU A 277 -32.64 -20.08 -4.52
CA LEU A 277 -32.73 -19.52 -5.87
C LEU A 277 -33.28 -20.57 -6.84
N SER A 278 -34.12 -20.13 -7.77
CA SER A 278 -34.58 -20.95 -8.89
C SER A 278 -33.47 -21.14 -9.94
N ASP A 279 -33.60 -22.17 -10.78
CA ASP A 279 -32.65 -22.44 -11.87
C ASP A 279 -32.44 -21.21 -12.76
N SER A 280 -33.50 -20.47 -13.10
CA SER A 280 -33.39 -19.25 -13.92
C SER A 280 -32.60 -18.13 -13.24
N GLU A 281 -32.71 -18.01 -11.92
CA GLU A 281 -31.94 -17.03 -11.14
C GLU A 281 -30.47 -17.44 -11.05
N ILE A 282 -30.18 -18.74 -10.87
CA ILE A 282 -28.82 -19.28 -10.89
C ILE A 282 -28.17 -19.08 -12.27
N GLN A 283 -28.93 -19.29 -13.35
CA GLN A 283 -28.48 -19.01 -14.72
C GLN A 283 -28.14 -17.54 -14.93
N ALA A 284 -28.98 -16.62 -14.43
CA ALA A 284 -28.69 -15.19 -14.50
C ALA A 284 -27.46 -14.79 -13.66
N LEU A 285 -27.26 -15.39 -12.48
CA LEU A 285 -26.05 -15.19 -11.67
C LEU A 285 -24.78 -15.67 -12.41
N GLY A 286 -24.83 -16.87 -12.99
CA GLY A 286 -23.72 -17.40 -13.79
C GLY A 286 -23.40 -16.52 -15.00
N ALA A 287 -24.44 -16.03 -15.70
CA ALA A 287 -24.30 -15.08 -16.79
C ALA A 287 -23.62 -13.77 -16.35
N TYR A 288 -23.99 -13.22 -15.18
CA TYR A 288 -23.36 -12.02 -14.64
C TYR A 288 -21.89 -12.25 -14.27
N ILE A 289 -21.56 -13.35 -13.61
CA ILE A 289 -20.17 -13.72 -13.29
C ILE A 289 -19.34 -13.80 -14.59
N ARG A 290 -19.87 -14.49 -15.62
CA ARG A 290 -19.19 -14.60 -16.91
C ARG A 290 -19.07 -13.26 -17.63
N HIS A 291 -20.09 -12.40 -17.55
CA HIS A 291 -20.04 -11.04 -18.09
C HIS A 291 -18.91 -10.22 -17.45
N GLN A 292 -18.74 -10.32 -16.13
CA GLN A 292 -17.64 -9.64 -15.42
C GLN A 292 -16.27 -10.20 -15.82
N GLY A 293 -16.15 -11.52 -15.96
CA GLY A 293 -14.95 -12.16 -16.49
C GLY A 293 -14.60 -11.71 -17.91
N ASN A 294 -15.59 -11.63 -18.81
CA ASN A 294 -15.39 -11.15 -20.18
C ASN A 294 -14.95 -9.68 -20.19
N ARG A 295 -15.57 -8.81 -19.38
CA ARG A 295 -15.16 -7.41 -19.25
C ARG A 295 -13.72 -7.26 -18.75
N GLN A 296 -13.30 -8.07 -17.78
CA GLN A 296 -11.92 -8.04 -17.28
C GLN A 296 -10.94 -8.54 -18.34
N ASN A 297 -11.28 -9.62 -19.06
CA ASN A 297 -10.47 -10.14 -20.15
C ASN A 297 -10.34 -9.14 -21.31
N GLU A 298 -11.43 -8.45 -21.67
CA GLU A 298 -11.42 -7.38 -22.67
C GLU A 298 -10.55 -6.21 -22.23
N LYS A 299 -10.62 -5.81 -20.95
CA LYS A 299 -9.76 -4.78 -20.38
C LYS A 299 -8.29 -5.15 -20.49
N LEU A 300 -7.92 -6.39 -20.13
CA LEU A 300 -6.54 -6.88 -20.23
C LEU A 300 -6.08 -7.02 -21.68
N ALA A 301 -6.94 -7.52 -22.57
CA ALA A 301 -6.63 -7.67 -23.99
C ALA A 301 -6.49 -6.34 -24.74
N ALA A 302 -7.09 -5.26 -24.22
CA ALA A 302 -6.95 -3.91 -24.76
C ALA A 302 -5.61 -3.24 -24.38
N LEU A 303 -4.86 -3.80 -23.42
CA LEU A 303 -3.54 -3.28 -23.04
C LEU A 303 -2.50 -3.70 -24.08
N ASP A 304 -1.67 -2.76 -24.49
CA ASP A 304 -0.50 -3.04 -25.34
C ASP A 304 0.58 -3.77 -24.52
N PRO A 305 0.95 -5.02 -24.87
CA PRO A 305 1.98 -5.78 -24.15
C PRO A 305 3.33 -5.07 -24.06
N ASP A 306 3.71 -4.29 -25.08
CA ASP A 306 4.97 -3.55 -25.08
C ASP A 306 4.92 -2.39 -24.07
N MET A 307 3.77 -1.72 -23.96
CA MET A 307 3.53 -0.68 -22.95
C MET A 307 3.48 -1.27 -21.54
N VAL A 308 2.90 -2.47 -21.36
CA VAL A 308 2.91 -3.18 -20.07
C VAL A 308 4.35 -3.54 -19.67
N SER A 309 5.15 -4.07 -20.59
CA SER A 309 6.55 -4.42 -20.32
C SER A 309 7.40 -3.17 -20.01
N LYS A 310 7.23 -2.10 -20.79
CA LYS A 310 7.88 -0.80 -20.52
C LYS A 310 7.43 -0.23 -19.18
N GLY A 311 6.13 -0.30 -18.87
CA GLY A 311 5.56 0.16 -17.61
C GLY A 311 6.10 -0.59 -16.41
N GLN A 312 6.28 -1.91 -16.53
CA GLN A 312 6.91 -2.71 -15.49
C GLN A 312 8.34 -2.25 -15.22
N TYR A 313 9.13 -2.05 -16.28
CA TYR A 313 10.50 -1.52 -16.16
C TYR A 313 10.52 -0.16 -15.45
N LEU A 314 9.61 0.74 -15.82
CA LEU A 314 9.49 2.07 -15.23
C LEU A 314 8.96 2.04 -13.79
N ALA A 315 8.11 1.07 -13.43
CA ALA A 315 7.64 0.90 -12.06
C ALA A 315 8.76 0.45 -11.13
N TYR A 316 9.68 -0.40 -11.61
CA TYR A 316 10.92 -0.69 -10.90
C TYR A 316 11.84 0.54 -10.87
N ALA A 317 12.00 1.29 -11.97
CA ALA A 317 12.78 2.54 -11.97
C ALA A 317 12.24 3.57 -10.96
N GLY A 318 10.91 3.61 -10.79
CA GLY A 318 10.17 4.44 -9.85
C GLY A 318 10.21 3.97 -8.40
N ASP A 319 10.76 2.77 -8.15
CA ASP A 319 10.71 2.09 -6.86
C ASP A 319 9.28 1.98 -6.29
N CYS A 320 8.28 1.83 -7.16
CA CYS A 320 6.87 1.86 -6.77
C CYS A 320 6.53 0.72 -5.80
N ILE A 321 7.13 -0.45 -6.00
CA ILE A 321 6.90 -1.65 -5.18
C ILE A 321 7.39 -1.48 -3.74
N ALA A 322 8.52 -0.79 -3.52
CA ALA A 322 9.07 -0.58 -2.18
C ALA A 322 8.12 0.22 -1.30
N CYS A 323 7.51 1.28 -1.86
CA CYS A 323 6.59 2.12 -1.10
C CYS A 323 5.18 1.53 -1.01
N HIS A 324 4.70 0.88 -2.06
CA HIS A 324 3.33 0.38 -2.16
C HIS A 324 3.18 -1.10 -1.75
N THR A 325 4.07 -1.60 -0.91
CA THR A 325 3.98 -2.95 -0.33
C THR A 325 4.23 -2.84 1.18
N GLY A 326 3.25 -3.20 2.00
CA GLY A 326 3.41 -3.24 3.46
C GLY A 326 4.48 -4.25 3.89
N GLU A 327 4.99 -4.10 5.12
CA GLU A 327 5.84 -5.12 5.75
C GLU A 327 5.08 -6.43 5.80
N GLY A 328 5.62 -7.47 5.17
CA GLY A 328 4.85 -8.69 5.00
C GLY A 328 3.54 -8.39 4.26
N GLY A 329 3.58 -7.70 3.14
CA GLY A 329 2.40 -7.41 2.32
C GLY A 329 2.45 -8.11 0.97
N GLU A 330 1.32 -8.16 0.28
CA GLU A 330 1.30 -8.48 -1.15
C GLU A 330 1.86 -7.30 -1.97
N PRO A 331 2.67 -7.57 -3.02
CA PRO A 331 3.21 -6.53 -3.90
C PRO A 331 2.12 -5.58 -4.41
N PHE A 332 2.35 -4.27 -4.30
CA PHE A 332 1.41 -3.21 -4.70
C PHE A 332 0.13 -3.12 -3.86
N GLY A 333 0.02 -3.89 -2.77
CA GLY A 333 -1.13 -3.92 -1.86
C GLY A 333 -1.25 -2.75 -0.88
N GLY A 334 -0.24 -1.86 -0.83
CA GLY A 334 -0.18 -0.75 0.13
C GLY A 334 0.04 -1.22 1.57
N GLY A 335 -0.22 -0.32 2.52
CA GLY A 335 -0.15 -0.61 3.96
C GLY A 335 1.20 -0.31 4.62
N LEU A 336 2.21 0.17 3.88
CA LEU A 336 3.49 0.56 4.46
C LEU A 336 3.35 1.86 5.25
N GLY A 337 3.75 1.85 6.52
CA GLY A 337 3.69 3.02 7.41
C GLY A 337 4.96 3.86 7.35
N PHE A 338 4.86 5.11 6.91
CA PHE A 338 5.93 6.11 6.97
C PHE A 338 5.78 6.96 8.24
N LEU A 339 6.80 6.94 9.09
CA LEU A 339 6.88 7.81 10.26
C LEU A 339 7.33 9.20 9.85
N THR A 340 6.47 10.20 10.01
CA THR A 340 6.80 11.60 9.74
C THR A 340 6.79 12.41 11.04
N PRO A 341 7.44 13.60 11.08
CA PRO A 341 7.31 14.51 12.22
C PRO A 341 5.88 14.93 12.55
N PHE A 342 4.92 14.70 11.63
CA PHE A 342 3.52 15.10 11.76
C PHE A 342 2.56 13.93 11.99
N GLY A 343 3.07 12.71 12.17
CA GLY A 343 2.27 11.49 12.33
C GLY A 343 2.63 10.41 11.32
N THR A 344 1.83 9.35 11.27
CA THR A 344 2.07 8.18 10.40
C THR A 344 1.23 8.28 9.14
N LEU A 345 1.91 8.21 7.99
CA LEU A 345 1.28 8.07 6.67
C LEU A 345 1.30 6.60 6.27
N TYR A 346 0.23 6.10 5.66
CA TYR A 346 0.21 4.75 5.08
C TYR A 346 0.15 4.80 3.56
N SER A 347 0.94 3.96 2.89
CA SER A 347 0.83 3.80 1.43
C SER A 347 -0.49 3.16 1.04
N THR A 348 -0.98 3.53 -0.15
CA THR A 348 -2.22 2.98 -0.69
C THR A 348 -1.95 1.76 -1.56
N ASN A 349 -2.91 0.85 -1.64
CA ASN A 349 -2.99 -0.19 -2.65
C ASN A 349 -3.08 0.46 -4.04
N ILE A 350 -2.17 0.10 -4.94
CA ILE A 350 -2.14 0.57 -6.33
C ILE A 350 -2.28 -0.58 -7.34
N SER A 351 -2.76 -1.73 -6.88
CA SER A 351 -3.17 -2.83 -7.76
C SER A 351 -4.37 -2.44 -8.63
N ALA A 352 -4.70 -3.28 -9.61
CA ALA A 352 -5.88 -3.08 -10.46
C ALA A 352 -7.21 -3.38 -9.75
N HIS A 353 -7.21 -3.62 -8.43
CA HIS A 353 -8.45 -3.85 -7.67
C HIS A 353 -9.36 -2.60 -7.75
N PRO A 354 -10.64 -2.71 -8.15
CA PRO A 354 -11.49 -1.54 -8.42
C PRO A 354 -12.00 -0.82 -7.16
N THR A 355 -12.08 -1.49 -6.00
CA THR A 355 -12.49 -0.87 -4.72
C THR A 355 -11.32 -0.39 -3.86
N TYR A 356 -10.30 -1.24 -3.65
CA TYR A 356 -9.18 -0.95 -2.76
C TYR A 356 -7.96 -0.34 -3.48
N GLY A 357 -7.75 -0.73 -4.74
CA GLY A 357 -6.66 -0.25 -5.59
C GLY A 357 -7.06 0.90 -6.52
N ILE A 358 -6.36 1.01 -7.65
CA ILE A 358 -6.59 2.04 -8.68
C ILE A 358 -7.26 1.48 -9.95
N GLY A 359 -7.93 0.33 -9.84
CA GLY A 359 -8.56 -0.34 -10.98
C GLY A 359 -9.72 0.42 -11.63
N ASP A 360 -10.32 1.35 -10.89
CA ASP A 360 -11.44 2.19 -11.32
C ASP A 360 -11.02 3.65 -11.65
N TYR A 361 -9.71 3.92 -11.64
CA TYR A 361 -9.18 5.22 -12.04
C TYR A 361 -9.29 5.35 -13.57
N THR A 362 -9.38 6.58 -14.03
CA THR A 362 -9.09 6.96 -15.41
C THR A 362 -7.61 7.27 -15.56
N TYR A 363 -7.12 7.28 -16.82
CA TYR A 363 -5.75 7.72 -17.09
C TYR A 363 -5.49 9.13 -16.57
N ASP A 364 -6.44 10.07 -16.76
CA ASP A 364 -6.30 11.46 -16.28
C ASP A 364 -6.20 11.55 -14.75
N GLU A 365 -6.94 10.72 -14.02
CA GLU A 365 -6.84 10.66 -12.55
C GLU A 365 -5.49 10.06 -12.09
N PHE A 366 -4.97 9.06 -12.80
CA PHE A 366 -3.64 8.53 -12.55
C PHE A 366 -2.54 9.56 -12.86
N TYR A 367 -2.67 10.25 -13.99
CA TYR A 367 -1.77 11.34 -14.39
C TYR A 367 -1.78 12.47 -13.35
N ASP A 368 -2.97 12.93 -12.93
CA ASP A 368 -3.13 13.97 -11.90
C ASP A 368 -2.50 13.55 -10.55
N ALA A 369 -2.60 12.28 -10.18
CA ALA A 369 -1.98 11.75 -8.97
C ALA A 369 -0.44 11.80 -9.06
N LEU A 370 0.14 11.35 -10.17
CA LEU A 370 1.59 11.28 -10.37
C LEU A 370 2.23 12.66 -10.60
N HIS A 371 1.56 13.56 -11.34
CA HIS A 371 2.16 14.81 -11.79
C HIS A 371 1.76 16.02 -10.95
N LYS A 372 0.59 15.98 -10.30
CA LYS A 372 0.01 17.14 -9.62
C LYS A 372 -0.28 16.90 -8.15
N GLY A 373 0.03 15.70 -7.65
CA GLY A 373 -0.29 15.29 -6.28
C GLY A 373 -1.78 15.35 -5.99
N LYS A 374 -2.64 15.09 -6.98
CA LYS A 374 -4.10 15.17 -6.86
C LYS A 374 -4.70 13.78 -7.07
N GLY A 375 -4.91 13.06 -5.96
CA GLY A 375 -5.59 11.77 -6.00
C GLY A 375 -7.11 11.89 -6.11
N LYS A 376 -7.76 10.77 -6.42
CA LYS A 376 -9.23 10.67 -6.57
C LYS A 376 -10.01 11.09 -5.31
N HIS A 377 -9.40 10.91 -4.13
CA HIS A 377 -9.99 11.24 -2.83
C HIS A 377 -9.36 12.47 -2.15
N GLY A 378 -8.67 13.31 -2.92
CA GLY A 378 -8.06 14.56 -2.45
C GLY A 378 -6.55 14.63 -2.72
N TYR A 379 -5.94 15.73 -2.29
CA TYR A 379 -4.51 15.98 -2.50
C TYR A 379 -3.63 15.01 -1.71
N LEU A 380 -2.54 14.59 -2.33
CA LEU A 380 -1.57 13.64 -1.80
C LEU A 380 -0.55 14.35 -0.92
N TYR A 381 -0.08 13.66 0.12
CA TYR A 381 1.07 14.13 0.88
C TYR A 381 2.34 14.00 0.02
N PRO A 382 3.29 14.94 0.10
CA PRO A 382 4.52 14.93 -0.71
C PRO A 382 5.49 13.79 -0.38
N ALA A 383 5.12 12.89 0.54
CA ALA A 383 5.79 11.60 0.69
C ALA A 383 5.57 10.68 -0.53
N MET A 384 4.45 10.86 -1.25
CA MET A 384 4.36 10.41 -2.64
C MET A 384 5.16 11.43 -3.47
N PRO A 385 6.24 11.02 -4.15
CA PRO A 385 7.20 11.96 -4.74
C PRO A 385 6.72 12.54 -6.09
N TYR A 386 5.48 13.06 -6.13
CA TYR A 386 4.91 13.70 -7.33
C TYR A 386 5.68 14.95 -7.75
N SER A 387 6.40 15.59 -6.83
CA SER A 387 7.37 16.67 -7.13
C SER A 387 8.55 16.22 -7.99
N SER A 388 8.87 14.92 -7.98
CA SER A 388 9.88 14.31 -8.84
C SER A 388 9.21 13.66 -10.06
N TYR A 389 8.10 12.94 -9.87
CA TYR A 389 7.40 12.26 -10.96
C TYR A 389 6.75 13.17 -12.00
N GLN A 390 6.51 14.45 -11.69
CA GLN A 390 6.06 15.42 -12.70
C GLN A 390 6.98 15.55 -13.93
N TYR A 391 8.24 15.10 -13.82
CA TYR A 391 9.17 15.09 -14.95
C TYR A 391 9.02 13.88 -15.88
N VAL A 392 8.27 12.86 -15.46
CA VAL A 392 8.05 11.64 -16.25
C VAL A 392 7.28 12.00 -17.51
N THR A 393 7.68 11.47 -18.66
CA THR A 393 6.98 11.80 -19.92
C THR A 393 5.56 11.24 -19.94
N ASP A 394 4.68 11.82 -20.76
CA ASP A 394 3.31 11.30 -20.94
C ASP A 394 3.31 9.84 -21.43
N GLU A 395 4.20 9.51 -22.37
CA GLU A 395 4.39 8.15 -22.89
C GLU A 395 4.81 7.16 -21.79
N ASP A 396 5.77 7.53 -20.94
CA ASP A 396 6.20 6.71 -19.81
C ASP A 396 5.09 6.60 -18.75
N THR A 397 4.28 7.66 -18.58
CA THR A 397 3.11 7.64 -17.69
C THR A 397 2.01 6.71 -18.22
N GLN A 398 1.79 6.66 -19.54
CA GLN A 398 0.87 5.72 -20.18
C GLN A 398 1.36 4.27 -20.04
N ALA A 399 2.66 4.03 -20.17
CA ALA A 399 3.26 2.72 -19.95
C ALA A 399 3.07 2.27 -18.49
N LEU A 400 3.39 3.14 -17.52
CA LEU A 400 3.12 2.89 -16.09
C LEU A 400 1.65 2.56 -15.85
N TRP A 401 0.74 3.35 -16.42
CA TRP A 401 -0.70 3.11 -16.34
C TRP A 401 -1.07 1.72 -16.88
N ALA A 402 -0.59 1.36 -18.06
CA ALA A 402 -0.85 0.05 -18.66
C ALA A 402 -0.38 -1.10 -17.75
N TYR A 403 0.82 -0.98 -17.17
CA TYR A 403 1.32 -1.96 -16.21
C TYR A 403 0.45 -2.04 -14.96
N MET A 404 0.11 -0.91 -14.33
CA MET A 404 -0.74 -0.90 -13.12
C MET A 404 -2.12 -1.51 -13.37
N GLN A 405 -2.71 -1.28 -14.55
CA GLN A 405 -3.98 -1.87 -14.94
C GLN A 405 -3.88 -3.36 -15.31
N SER A 406 -2.67 -3.87 -15.57
CA SER A 406 -2.40 -5.29 -15.81
C SER A 406 -2.18 -6.10 -14.53
N LEU A 407 -1.96 -5.44 -13.39
CA LEU A 407 -1.71 -6.10 -12.11
C LEU A 407 -2.91 -6.92 -11.65
N ASN A 408 -2.63 -8.01 -10.94
CA ASN A 408 -3.65 -8.79 -10.24
C ASN A 408 -4.30 -7.96 -9.13
N PHE A 409 -5.51 -8.35 -8.72
CA PHE A 409 -6.22 -7.66 -7.66
C PHE A 409 -5.62 -8.05 -6.31
N VAL A 410 -5.18 -7.04 -5.55
CA VAL A 410 -4.77 -7.24 -4.16
C VAL A 410 -5.91 -6.79 -3.26
N ASN A 411 -6.35 -7.68 -2.37
CA ASN A 411 -7.57 -7.49 -1.56
C ASN A 411 -7.33 -6.72 -0.24
N THR A 412 -6.17 -6.09 -0.10
CA THR A 412 -5.78 -5.30 1.06
C THR A 412 -6.48 -3.95 1.06
N ARG A 413 -7.22 -3.66 2.13
CA ARG A 413 -7.85 -2.36 2.34
C ARG A 413 -6.80 -1.31 2.74
N ASN A 414 -6.95 -0.10 2.22
CA ASN A 414 -6.11 1.04 2.62
C ASN A 414 -6.31 1.40 4.09
N GLU A 415 -5.21 1.53 4.81
CA GLU A 415 -5.16 2.06 6.17
C GLU A 415 -5.33 3.59 6.19
N GLU A 416 -5.99 4.11 7.21
CA GLU A 416 -6.19 5.55 7.36
C GLU A 416 -4.92 6.22 7.94
N ASN A 417 -4.55 7.36 7.36
CA ASN A 417 -3.42 8.14 7.84
C ASN A 417 -3.66 8.71 9.25
N LYS A 418 -2.69 8.53 10.13
CA LYS A 418 -2.73 9.00 11.52
C LYS A 418 -1.90 10.28 11.64
N MET A 419 -2.41 11.35 11.04
CA MET A 419 -1.75 12.67 11.01
C MET A 419 -2.29 13.59 12.10
N MET A 420 -1.42 14.43 12.67
CA MET A 420 -1.81 15.43 13.66
C MET A 420 -2.58 16.61 13.03
N PHE A 421 -3.33 17.36 13.82
CA PHE A 421 -3.87 18.65 13.34
C PHE A 421 -2.73 19.69 13.23
N PRO A 422 -2.66 20.50 12.16
CA PRO A 422 -3.58 20.58 11.01
C PRO A 422 -3.15 19.74 9.80
N SER A 423 -2.08 18.94 9.87
CA SER A 423 -1.58 18.16 8.72
C SER A 423 -2.59 17.14 8.20
N ASN A 424 -3.54 16.71 9.02
CA ASN A 424 -4.67 15.86 8.61
C ASN A 424 -5.67 16.53 7.63
N ILE A 425 -5.65 17.85 7.45
CA ILE A 425 -6.56 18.56 6.55
C ILE A 425 -6.04 18.50 5.10
N ARG A 426 -6.62 17.59 4.31
CA ARG A 426 -6.24 17.38 2.89
C ARG A 426 -6.28 18.63 2.01
N LEU A 427 -7.20 19.57 2.26
CA LEU A 427 -7.26 20.83 1.49
C LEU A 427 -6.04 21.73 1.75
N GLY A 428 -5.40 21.61 2.92
CA GLY A 428 -4.16 22.33 3.23
C GLY A 428 -3.01 21.93 2.29
N LEU A 429 -3.03 20.70 1.76
CA LEU A 429 -2.03 20.22 0.79
C LEU A 429 -2.14 20.95 -0.56
N LEU A 430 -3.32 21.45 -0.95
CA LEU A 430 -3.40 22.35 -2.11
C LEU A 430 -2.58 23.64 -1.87
N GLY A 431 -2.67 24.21 -0.66
CA GLY A 431 -1.86 25.36 -0.28
C GLY A 431 -0.36 25.03 -0.31
N TRP A 432 0.01 23.82 0.11
CA TRP A 432 1.38 23.32 0.00
C TRP A 432 1.83 23.24 -1.47
N ASN A 433 1.02 22.66 -2.37
CA ASN A 433 1.35 22.58 -3.80
C ASN A 433 1.54 23.97 -4.40
N ILE A 434 0.65 24.93 -4.11
CA ILE A 434 0.77 26.30 -4.61
C ILE A 434 2.07 26.97 -4.14
N ALA A 435 2.54 26.65 -2.93
CA ALA A 435 3.73 27.26 -2.34
C ALA A 435 5.04 26.59 -2.77
N PHE A 436 5.04 25.27 -3.00
CA PHE A 436 6.28 24.48 -3.09
C PHE A 436 6.39 23.56 -4.33
N LEU A 437 5.31 23.31 -5.08
CA LEU A 437 5.40 22.48 -6.28
C LEU A 437 5.95 23.32 -7.44
N ASN A 438 7.21 23.09 -7.81
CA ASN A 438 7.84 23.69 -8.97
C ASN A 438 7.42 22.94 -10.23
N THR A 439 6.69 23.58 -11.15
CA THR A 439 6.18 22.95 -12.38
C THR A 439 7.04 23.21 -13.62
N ASP A 440 8.24 23.79 -13.45
CA ASP A 440 9.15 24.03 -14.57
C ASP A 440 9.67 22.71 -15.14
N PRO A 441 9.80 22.55 -16.47
CA PRO A 441 10.32 21.31 -17.06
C PRO A 441 11.81 21.12 -16.75
N LEU A 442 12.29 19.86 -16.84
CA LEU A 442 13.72 19.58 -16.73
C LEU A 442 14.51 20.37 -17.78
N GLN A 443 15.52 21.09 -17.30
CA GLN A 443 16.42 21.86 -18.15
C GLN A 443 17.66 21.05 -18.52
N TYR A 444 18.01 21.07 -19.80
CA TYR A 444 19.16 20.39 -20.36
C TYR A 444 20.11 21.40 -21.02
N PRO A 445 21.43 21.36 -20.71
CA PRO A 445 22.43 22.12 -21.45
C PRO A 445 22.39 21.79 -22.95
N ALA A 446 22.71 22.77 -23.80
CA ALA A 446 22.63 22.61 -25.26
C ALA A 446 23.60 21.55 -25.81
N ASP A 447 24.70 21.31 -25.09
CA ASP A 447 25.76 20.35 -25.40
C ASP A 447 25.64 19.03 -24.63
N ALA A 448 24.56 18.82 -23.87
CA ALA A 448 24.35 17.59 -23.12
C ALA A 448 24.17 16.38 -24.06
N THR A 449 24.87 15.29 -23.75
CA THR A 449 24.74 14.00 -24.46
C THR A 449 23.40 13.34 -24.13
N GLU A 450 22.93 12.45 -25.01
CA GLU A 450 21.69 11.70 -24.74
C GLU A 450 21.79 10.81 -23.49
N GLN A 451 22.98 10.26 -23.22
CA GLN A 451 23.23 9.49 -22.01
C GLN A 451 23.11 10.36 -20.76
N TRP A 452 23.69 11.56 -20.77
CA TRP A 452 23.56 12.50 -19.64
C TRP A 452 22.12 12.95 -19.43
N LYS A 453 21.39 13.26 -20.51
CA LYS A 453 19.96 13.62 -20.44
C LYS A 453 19.12 12.49 -19.85
N ARG A 454 19.38 11.25 -20.27
CA ARG A 454 18.75 10.05 -19.72
C ARG A 454 19.06 9.89 -18.23
N GLY A 455 20.31 10.10 -17.83
CA GLY A 455 20.74 10.09 -16.44
C GLY A 455 19.97 11.09 -15.59
N LYS A 456 19.94 12.36 -16.02
CA LYS A 456 19.18 13.40 -15.33
C LYS A 456 17.69 13.09 -15.23
N TYR A 457 17.08 12.59 -16.32
CA TYR A 457 15.68 12.18 -16.34
C TYR A 457 15.38 11.10 -15.30
N LEU A 458 16.22 10.06 -15.22
CA LEU A 458 16.05 8.99 -14.26
C LEU A 458 16.32 9.46 -12.82
N THR A 459 17.39 10.21 -12.59
CA THR A 459 17.76 10.68 -11.24
C THR A 459 16.74 11.66 -10.65
N MET A 460 16.24 12.61 -11.45
CA MET A 460 15.29 13.63 -10.99
C MET A 460 13.83 13.20 -11.09
N GLY A 461 13.51 12.28 -11.99
CA GLY A 461 12.18 11.75 -12.24
C GLY A 461 11.90 10.48 -11.44
N LEU A 462 11.88 9.33 -12.12
CA LEU A 462 11.49 8.04 -11.53
C LEU A 462 12.41 7.58 -10.39
N GLY A 463 13.71 7.74 -10.53
CA GLY A 463 14.65 7.37 -9.46
C GLY A 463 14.63 8.34 -8.26
N HIS A 464 13.95 9.49 -8.38
CA HIS A 464 13.64 10.46 -7.33
C HIS A 464 14.75 10.70 -6.29
N CYS A 465 16.02 10.66 -6.71
CA CYS A 465 17.16 10.62 -5.79
C CYS A 465 17.22 11.89 -4.93
N SER A 466 16.65 12.99 -5.43
CA SER A 466 16.53 14.26 -4.71
C SER A 466 15.64 14.17 -3.48
N GLU A 467 14.68 13.26 -3.42
CA GLU A 467 13.73 13.14 -2.30
C GLU A 467 14.41 12.65 -1.02
N CYS A 468 15.45 11.82 -1.17
CA CYS A 468 16.25 11.32 -0.05
C CYS A 468 17.53 12.12 0.16
N HIS A 469 18.21 12.52 -0.92
CA HIS A 469 19.53 13.14 -0.82
C HIS A 469 19.50 14.67 -0.73
N THR A 470 18.36 15.31 -0.51
CA THR A 470 18.27 16.78 -0.40
C THR A 470 17.66 17.19 0.93
N PRO A 471 18.23 18.18 1.65
CA PRO A 471 17.63 18.71 2.87
C PRO A 471 16.19 19.21 2.64
N ARG A 472 15.36 19.05 3.67
CA ARG A 472 13.96 19.53 3.68
C ARG A 472 13.77 20.71 4.61
N ASN A 473 12.92 21.65 4.22
CA ASN A 473 12.51 22.76 5.07
C ASN A 473 11.49 22.31 6.13
N VAL A 474 11.07 23.24 7.01
CA VAL A 474 10.10 22.93 8.08
C VAL A 474 8.73 22.45 7.59
N ALA A 475 8.36 22.74 6.33
CA ALA A 475 7.16 22.26 5.67
C ALA A 475 7.38 20.93 4.91
N GLN A 476 8.53 20.28 5.11
CA GLN A 476 8.97 19.04 4.46
C GLN A 476 9.15 19.15 2.92
N ALA A 477 9.24 20.36 2.36
CA ALA A 477 9.59 20.57 0.96
C ALA A 477 11.11 20.56 0.77
N LEU A 478 11.58 20.07 -0.38
CA LEU A 478 13.00 20.05 -0.73
C LEU A 478 13.57 21.48 -0.83
N ILE A 479 14.79 21.66 -0.37
CA ILE A 479 15.53 22.92 -0.50
C ILE A 479 16.34 22.86 -1.79
N GLU A 480 15.82 23.38 -2.90
CA GLU A 480 16.42 23.25 -4.25
C GLU A 480 17.90 23.70 -4.33
N LYS A 481 18.29 24.75 -3.61
CA LYS A 481 19.67 25.25 -3.57
C LYS A 481 20.66 24.31 -2.84
N GLU A 482 20.14 23.31 -2.14
CA GLU A 482 20.89 22.30 -1.38
C GLU A 482 20.72 20.90 -1.99
N LEU A 483 20.35 20.83 -3.28
CA LEU A 483 20.16 19.59 -4.03
C LEU A 483 21.32 18.63 -3.81
N PHE A 484 21.00 17.38 -3.46
CA PHE A 484 21.94 16.29 -3.24
C PHE A 484 22.92 16.44 -2.06
N GLN A 485 22.76 17.43 -1.17
CA GLN A 485 23.65 17.64 -0.01
C GLN A 485 23.38 16.71 1.19
N GLY A 486 22.51 15.71 1.02
CA GLY A 486 22.14 14.69 2.00
C GLY A 486 21.01 15.10 2.92
N ASN A 487 20.38 14.12 3.59
CA ASN A 487 19.31 14.35 4.57
C ASN A 487 19.25 13.21 5.59
N LEU A 488 18.72 13.46 6.79
CA LEU A 488 18.50 12.42 7.79
C LEU A 488 17.13 11.77 7.59
N ILE A 489 17.10 10.45 7.41
CA ILE A 489 15.90 9.64 7.12
C ILE A 489 15.99 8.33 7.91
N ASP A 490 14.99 8.02 8.73
CA ASP A 490 14.88 6.77 9.50
C ASP A 490 16.15 6.40 10.30
N GLY A 491 16.78 7.43 10.90
CA GLY A 491 17.98 7.29 11.71
C GLY A 491 19.28 7.06 10.92
N TRP A 492 19.21 7.01 9.59
CA TRP A 492 20.35 7.00 8.66
C TRP A 492 20.51 8.35 7.98
N LYS A 493 21.73 8.70 7.56
CA LYS A 493 21.92 9.86 6.70
C LYS A 493 22.00 9.39 5.25
N ALA A 494 21.08 9.84 4.40
CA ALA A 494 21.30 9.79 2.97
C ALA A 494 22.52 10.66 2.67
N PRO A 495 23.63 10.10 2.13
CA PRO A 495 24.88 10.84 2.00
C PRO A 495 24.74 12.01 1.02
N ASN A 496 25.67 12.96 1.12
CA ASN A 496 25.82 13.99 0.11
C ASN A 496 26.32 13.32 -1.20
N ILE A 497 25.50 13.34 -2.24
CA ILE A 497 25.81 12.77 -3.56
C ILE A 497 26.07 13.86 -4.60
N THR A 498 26.43 15.06 -4.15
CA THR A 498 26.86 16.12 -5.07
C THR A 498 28.08 15.68 -5.87
N ALA A 499 28.21 16.17 -7.10
CA ALA A 499 29.31 15.88 -8.00
C ALA A 499 30.66 16.23 -7.34
N THR A 500 30.71 17.31 -6.56
CA THR A 500 31.90 17.73 -5.81
C THR A 500 32.30 16.72 -4.73
N GLU A 501 31.36 16.26 -3.90
CA GLU A 501 31.67 15.27 -2.85
C GLU A 501 32.07 13.93 -3.47
N LEU A 502 31.32 13.46 -4.48
CA LEU A 502 31.66 12.23 -5.21
C LEU A 502 33.04 12.32 -5.86
N TYR A 503 33.41 13.47 -6.43
CA TYR A 503 34.74 13.72 -6.98
C TYR A 503 35.82 13.68 -5.91
N GLN A 504 35.62 14.37 -4.78
CA GLN A 504 36.54 14.39 -3.64
C GLN A 504 36.78 12.97 -3.11
N ASP A 505 35.72 12.17 -3.00
CA ASP A 505 35.75 10.79 -2.52
C ASP A 505 36.24 9.78 -3.58
N ARG A 506 36.60 10.26 -4.78
CA ARG A 506 37.07 9.46 -5.93
C ARG A 506 36.07 8.40 -6.38
N TRP A 507 34.78 8.71 -6.39
CA TRP A 507 33.81 7.93 -7.15
C TRP A 507 34.01 8.16 -8.64
N ASP A 508 33.80 7.13 -9.43
CA ASP A 508 33.72 7.21 -10.88
C ASP A 508 32.46 6.51 -11.39
N VAL A 509 32.19 6.67 -12.69
CA VAL A 509 30.97 6.13 -13.32
C VAL A 509 30.88 4.62 -13.14
N LYS A 510 32.00 3.88 -13.26
CA LYS A 510 32.00 2.43 -13.17
C LYS A 510 31.69 1.98 -11.75
N THR A 511 32.41 2.50 -10.77
CA THR A 511 32.26 2.14 -9.37
C THR A 511 30.87 2.51 -8.83
N LEU A 512 30.31 3.65 -9.25
CA LEU A 512 28.94 4.03 -8.88
C LEU A 512 27.90 3.16 -9.59
N THR A 513 28.14 2.78 -10.85
CA THR A 513 27.28 1.84 -11.58
C THR A 513 27.24 0.48 -10.90
N ASP A 514 28.40 -0.07 -10.53
CA ASP A 514 28.50 -1.36 -9.82
C ASP A 514 27.71 -1.29 -8.50
N PHE A 515 27.88 -0.20 -7.73
CA PHE A 515 27.18 0.02 -6.46
C PHE A 515 25.67 0.08 -6.64
N LEU A 516 25.17 0.90 -7.57
CA LEU A 516 23.72 1.03 -7.81
C LEU A 516 23.12 -0.24 -8.40
N LYS A 517 23.87 -1.00 -9.21
CA LYS A 517 23.35 -2.20 -9.88
C LYS A 517 23.32 -3.43 -8.97
N THR A 518 24.31 -3.56 -8.08
CA THR A 518 24.53 -4.79 -7.29
C THR A 518 24.48 -4.58 -5.77
N GLY A 519 24.45 -3.32 -5.33
CA GLY A 519 24.62 -2.94 -3.94
C GLY A 519 26.07 -3.05 -3.46
N HIS A 520 27.03 -3.32 -4.35
CA HIS A 520 28.43 -3.58 -4.02
C HIS A 520 29.39 -2.87 -4.97
N SER A 521 30.46 -2.29 -4.44
CA SER A 521 31.59 -1.79 -5.22
C SER A 521 32.89 -1.80 -4.42
N ASP A 522 33.98 -1.33 -5.03
CA ASP A 522 35.25 -1.11 -4.33
C ASP A 522 35.19 0.04 -3.31
N LYS A 523 34.06 0.75 -3.23
CA LYS A 523 33.75 1.78 -2.23
C LYS A 523 32.88 1.27 -1.08
N GLY A 524 32.42 0.02 -1.09
CA GLY A 524 31.64 -0.55 0.00
C GLY A 524 30.35 -1.23 -0.47
N THR A 525 29.37 -1.30 0.42
CA THR A 525 28.07 -1.97 0.19
C THR A 525 26.92 -1.07 0.62
N ALA A 526 25.78 -1.20 -0.04
CA ALA A 526 24.56 -0.49 0.30
C ALA A 526 23.97 -1.03 1.61
N PHE A 527 23.45 -0.16 2.46
CA PHE A 527 22.74 -0.50 3.70
C PHE A 527 21.60 0.50 3.95
N GLY A 528 20.75 0.20 4.93
CA GLY A 528 19.57 1.04 5.22
C GLY A 528 18.66 1.16 3.99
N GLY A 529 18.04 2.33 3.80
CA GLY A 529 17.12 2.56 2.68
C GLY A 529 17.77 2.38 1.29
N MET A 530 19.08 2.61 1.15
CA MET A 530 19.76 2.37 -0.14
C MET A 530 19.82 0.87 -0.50
N ALA A 531 19.89 -0.03 0.50
CA ALA A 531 19.83 -1.46 0.22
C ALA A 531 18.44 -1.86 -0.32
N GLU A 532 17.37 -1.26 0.22
CA GLU A 532 16.01 -1.46 -0.27
C GLU A 532 15.83 -0.91 -1.69
N VAL A 533 16.36 0.28 -1.99
CA VAL A 533 16.37 0.85 -3.35
C VAL A 533 17.09 -0.06 -4.34
N VAL A 534 18.26 -0.60 -3.97
CA VAL A 534 18.96 -1.57 -4.83
C VAL A 534 18.11 -2.82 -5.03
N GLN A 535 17.56 -3.35 -3.94
CA GLN A 535 16.82 -4.60 -3.93
C GLN A 535 15.52 -4.54 -4.74
N ASN A 536 14.81 -3.40 -4.68
CA ASN A 536 13.47 -3.22 -5.26
C ASN A 536 13.47 -2.42 -6.58
N SER A 537 14.54 -1.67 -6.89
CA SER A 537 14.59 -0.76 -8.03
C SER A 537 15.83 -0.94 -8.90
N THR A 538 16.98 -0.36 -8.52
CA THR A 538 18.08 -0.10 -9.45
C THR A 538 18.74 -1.36 -10.00
N ARG A 539 18.64 -2.50 -9.28
CA ARG A 539 19.10 -3.81 -9.80
C ARG A 539 18.34 -4.28 -11.03
N PHE A 540 17.10 -3.81 -11.26
CA PHE A 540 16.27 -4.20 -12.40
C PHE A 540 16.47 -3.31 -13.62
N LEU A 541 17.12 -2.15 -13.45
CA LEU A 541 17.44 -1.25 -14.55
C LEU A 541 18.49 -1.84 -15.49
N THR A 542 18.49 -1.44 -16.75
CA THR A 542 19.58 -1.82 -17.66
C THR A 542 20.90 -1.22 -17.18
N GLU A 543 22.02 -1.89 -17.43
CA GLU A 543 23.35 -1.37 -17.07
C GLU A 543 23.61 0.02 -17.69
N GLN A 544 23.09 0.25 -18.90
CA GLN A 544 23.18 1.54 -19.58
C GLN A 544 22.44 2.66 -18.83
N ASP A 545 21.24 2.39 -18.31
CA ASP A 545 20.46 3.39 -17.55
C ASP A 545 21.10 3.68 -16.19
N VAL A 546 21.65 2.66 -15.50
CA VAL A 546 22.41 2.86 -14.26
C VAL A 546 23.71 3.64 -14.51
N ALA A 547 24.39 3.37 -15.61
CA ALA A 547 25.56 4.13 -16.04
C ALA A 547 25.21 5.58 -16.41
N ALA A 548 24.03 5.82 -16.99
CA ALA A 548 23.53 7.17 -17.26
C ALA A 548 23.27 7.95 -15.97
N ILE A 549 22.61 7.34 -14.97
CA ILE A 549 22.42 7.92 -13.62
C ILE A 549 23.79 8.27 -13.02
N SER A 550 24.74 7.35 -13.11
CA SER A 550 26.09 7.52 -12.57
C SER A 550 26.84 8.65 -13.28
N GLU A 551 26.76 8.74 -14.62
CA GLU A 551 27.35 9.83 -15.40
C GLU A 551 26.78 11.19 -14.97
N TYR A 552 25.47 11.31 -14.81
CA TYR A 552 24.83 12.55 -14.37
C TYR A 552 25.31 12.98 -12.96
N LEU A 553 25.30 12.06 -11.99
CA LEU A 553 25.73 12.35 -10.62
C LEU A 553 27.22 12.75 -10.53
N ILE A 554 28.08 12.10 -11.31
CA ILE A 554 29.53 12.37 -11.33
C ILE A 554 29.87 13.69 -12.04
N THR A 555 29.15 14.02 -13.11
CA THR A 555 29.45 15.21 -13.92
C THR A 555 28.79 16.47 -13.39
N GLY A 556 27.63 16.33 -12.73
CA GLY A 556 26.91 17.44 -12.13
C GLY A 556 26.14 18.30 -13.13
N ASP A 557 25.47 19.32 -12.61
CA ASP A 557 24.72 20.31 -13.39
C ASP A 557 24.71 21.68 -12.67
N LYS A 558 23.81 22.60 -13.05
CA LYS A 558 23.70 23.94 -12.43
C LYS A 558 23.39 23.92 -10.94
N TYR A 559 22.63 22.94 -10.45
CA TYR A 559 22.27 22.82 -9.03
C TYR A 559 23.06 21.73 -8.31
N ASN A 560 23.87 20.98 -9.06
CA ASN A 560 24.83 20.00 -8.58
C ASN A 560 26.22 20.27 -9.19
N GLU A 561 26.81 21.45 -8.92
CA GLU A 561 28.05 21.85 -9.59
C GLU A 561 29.26 21.02 -9.12
N LEU A 562 30.16 20.74 -10.07
CA LEU A 562 31.43 20.06 -9.82
C LEU A 562 32.56 21.09 -9.61
N ASP A 563 33.01 21.24 -8.37
CA ASP A 563 34.19 22.03 -8.02
C ASP A 563 35.46 21.18 -8.02
N ARG A 564 36.24 21.28 -9.09
CA ARG A 564 37.53 20.57 -9.25
C ARG A 564 38.68 21.21 -8.45
N SER A 565 38.45 22.33 -7.76
CA SER A 565 39.46 22.93 -6.89
C SER A 565 39.60 22.16 -5.56
N VAL A 566 38.59 21.38 -5.19
CA VAL A 566 38.62 20.49 -4.02
C VAL A 566 39.56 19.32 -4.31
N PRO A 567 40.56 19.03 -3.46
CA PRO A 567 41.48 17.92 -3.67
C PRO A 567 40.77 16.58 -3.46
N GLN A 568 41.10 15.61 -4.31
CA GLN A 568 40.70 14.22 -4.12
C GLN A 568 41.44 13.60 -2.94
N LEU A 569 40.70 12.85 -2.14
CA LEU A 569 41.21 12.15 -0.97
C LEU A 569 42.10 10.97 -1.39
N ASN A 570 43.20 10.77 -0.68
CA ASN A 570 44.10 9.65 -0.91
C ASN A 570 44.50 8.98 0.41
N PRO A 571 43.66 8.07 0.93
CA PRO A 571 43.87 7.43 2.22
C PRO A 571 45.25 6.78 2.34
N PRO A 572 46.02 7.11 3.39
CA PRO A 572 47.37 6.57 3.56
C PRO A 572 47.39 5.09 3.96
N GLY A 573 46.26 4.55 4.44
CA GLY A 573 46.20 3.25 5.10
C GLY A 573 46.87 3.27 6.48
N PHE A 574 46.94 2.10 7.13
CA PHE A 574 47.64 1.98 8.41
C PHE A 574 49.16 1.90 8.28
N GLY A 575 49.71 1.68 7.07
CA GLY A 575 51.15 1.59 6.83
C GLY A 575 51.85 0.56 7.72
N ASP A 576 53.00 0.94 8.27
CA ASP A 576 53.83 0.10 9.16
C ASP A 576 53.49 0.26 10.65
N LEU A 577 52.29 0.76 10.99
CA LEU A 577 51.87 0.88 12.39
C LEU A 577 51.90 -0.49 13.08
N VAL A 578 52.35 -0.49 14.35
CA VAL A 578 52.37 -1.68 15.20
C VAL A 578 51.27 -1.51 16.26
N PRO A 579 50.33 -2.47 16.40
CA PRO A 579 49.22 -2.31 17.33
C PRO A 579 49.71 -2.48 18.77
N ALA A 580 49.37 -1.53 19.65
CA ALA A 580 49.58 -1.71 21.07
C ALA A 580 48.57 -2.71 21.65
N ASN A 581 48.93 -3.43 22.71
CA ASN A 581 47.95 -4.21 23.45
C ASN A 581 47.14 -3.27 24.35
N VAL A 582 45.84 -3.19 24.12
CA VAL A 582 44.93 -2.32 24.88
C VAL A 582 43.81 -3.13 25.52
N ASP A 583 43.25 -2.61 26.59
CA ASP A 583 42.00 -3.11 27.19
C ASP A 583 40.85 -2.23 26.68
N ILE A 584 39.89 -2.82 25.98
CA ILE A 584 38.80 -2.11 25.29
C ILE A 584 37.98 -1.23 26.25
N GLN A 585 37.82 -1.66 27.51
CA GLN A 585 36.98 -0.98 28.50
C GLN A 585 37.71 0.16 29.22
N THR A 586 39.02 -0.01 29.44
CA THR A 586 39.80 0.89 30.32
C THR A 586 40.85 1.71 29.59
N VAL A 587 41.04 1.53 28.29
CA VAL A 587 42.04 2.28 27.52
C VAL A 587 41.76 3.79 27.55
N GLU A 588 42.77 4.55 27.98
CA GLU A 588 42.77 6.01 27.89
C GLU A 588 43.33 6.45 26.54
N LEU A 589 42.46 6.96 25.68
CA LEU A 589 42.82 7.52 24.38
C LEU A 589 42.83 9.05 24.42
N LYS A 590 43.77 9.66 23.72
CA LYS A 590 43.81 11.10 23.44
C LYS A 590 43.30 11.40 22.01
N PRO A 591 42.87 12.64 21.72
CA PRO A 591 42.60 13.06 20.35
C PRO A 591 43.77 12.74 19.41
N LEU A 592 43.46 12.39 18.17
CA LEU A 592 44.47 12.07 17.16
C LEU A 592 45.37 13.29 16.92
N SER A 593 46.67 13.08 16.99
CA SER A 593 47.70 14.11 16.78
C SER A 593 48.91 13.47 16.12
N SER A 594 49.52 14.16 15.15
CA SER A 594 50.71 13.69 14.42
C SER A 594 51.95 13.53 15.31
N ASN A 595 51.92 14.02 16.55
CA ASN A 595 53.06 14.03 17.48
C ASN A 595 52.89 13.08 18.69
N ASP A 596 51.98 12.11 18.63
CA ASP A 596 51.77 11.12 19.72
C ASP A 596 51.71 9.68 19.16
N PRO A 597 52.87 9.08 18.78
CA PRO A 597 52.93 7.73 18.20
C PRO A 597 52.48 6.64 19.18
N GLU A 598 52.57 6.88 20.49
CA GLU A 598 52.08 5.95 21.51
C GLU A 598 50.54 5.90 21.50
N ASN A 599 49.89 7.06 21.45
CA ASN A 599 48.44 7.15 21.31
C ASN A 599 47.95 6.55 19.98
N GLU A 600 48.69 6.79 18.90
CA GLU A 600 48.39 6.20 17.58
C GLU A 600 48.49 4.67 17.60
N ALA A 601 49.50 4.11 18.27
CA ALA A 601 49.62 2.66 18.46
C ALA A 601 48.47 2.10 19.32
N LYS A 602 47.99 2.83 20.34
CA LYS A 602 46.81 2.47 21.14
C LYS A 602 45.52 2.50 20.32
N LEU A 603 45.32 3.51 19.49
CA LEU A 603 44.18 3.61 18.57
C LEU A 603 44.18 2.46 17.56
N TYR A 604 45.34 2.14 16.99
CA TYR A 604 45.48 1.01 16.08
C TYR A 604 45.28 -0.34 16.80
N GLY A 605 45.78 -0.47 18.02
CA GLY A 605 45.51 -1.63 18.89
C GLY A 605 44.02 -1.85 19.11
N LEU A 606 43.29 -0.78 19.45
CA LEU A 606 41.86 -0.83 19.64
C LEU A 606 41.13 -1.22 18.35
N TYR A 607 41.49 -0.63 17.20
CA TYR A 607 40.96 -1.01 15.89
C TYR A 607 41.17 -2.50 15.60
N VAL A 608 42.38 -3.02 15.79
CA VAL A 608 42.69 -4.43 15.50
C VAL A 608 41.86 -5.39 16.36
N GLN A 609 41.61 -5.06 17.62
CA GLN A 609 40.82 -5.88 18.54
C GLN A 609 39.31 -5.79 18.29
N THR A 610 38.81 -4.65 17.82
CA THR A 610 37.36 -4.41 17.65
C THR A 610 36.89 -4.60 16.20
N CYS A 611 37.55 -3.97 15.23
CA CYS A 611 37.14 -3.96 13.82
C CYS A 611 37.97 -4.92 12.96
N GLY A 612 39.27 -5.04 13.25
CA GLY A 612 40.25 -5.70 12.37
C GLY A 612 40.07 -7.22 12.24
N ALA A 613 39.32 -7.86 13.15
CA ALA A 613 38.96 -9.27 13.04
C ALA A 613 38.11 -9.55 11.78
N CYS A 614 37.21 -8.63 11.43
CA CYS A 614 36.35 -8.73 10.26
C CYS A 614 36.90 -7.90 9.09
N HIS A 615 37.20 -6.62 9.31
CA HIS A 615 37.63 -5.68 8.26
C HIS A 615 39.12 -5.80 7.89
N GLY A 616 39.86 -6.71 8.51
CA GLY A 616 41.30 -6.88 8.29
C GLY A 616 42.13 -5.86 9.07
N LYS A 617 43.35 -6.26 9.45
CA LYS A 617 44.31 -5.36 10.10
C LYS A 617 44.75 -4.22 9.18
N ASP A 618 44.67 -4.44 7.87
CA ASP A 618 44.95 -3.47 6.81
C ASP A 618 43.71 -2.66 6.39
N GLY A 619 42.52 -2.95 6.93
CA GLY A 619 41.28 -2.26 6.61
C GLY A 619 40.71 -2.57 5.22
N LYS A 620 41.25 -3.56 4.50
CA LYS A 620 40.82 -3.90 3.13
C LYS A 620 39.57 -4.77 3.06
N GLY A 621 39.01 -5.14 4.20
CA GLY A 621 37.87 -6.06 4.28
C GLY A 621 38.28 -7.51 4.02
N ARG A 622 37.28 -8.38 4.04
CA ARG A 622 37.42 -9.81 3.72
C ARG A 622 36.19 -10.26 2.96
N LYS A 623 36.40 -10.88 1.78
CA LYS A 623 35.31 -11.35 0.92
C LYS A 623 34.35 -12.26 1.71
N GLY A 624 33.04 -11.98 1.62
CA GLY A 624 31.98 -12.73 2.31
C GLY A 624 31.93 -12.53 3.83
N ILE A 625 32.77 -11.66 4.41
CA ILE A 625 32.83 -11.39 5.84
C ILE A 625 32.48 -9.93 6.11
N ALA A 626 33.26 -8.99 5.56
CA ALA A 626 33.08 -7.57 5.79
C ALA A 626 33.63 -6.73 4.63
N PRO A 627 33.01 -5.58 4.30
CA PRO A 627 33.48 -4.70 3.24
C PRO A 627 34.82 -4.04 3.61
N THR A 628 35.49 -3.51 2.59
CA THR A 628 36.65 -2.64 2.78
C THR A 628 36.25 -1.40 3.59
N LEU A 629 37.12 -0.97 4.51
CA LEU A 629 37.06 0.35 5.16
C LEU A 629 38.06 1.31 4.51
N LEU A 630 39.13 0.79 3.91
CA LEU A 630 40.06 1.55 3.09
C LEU A 630 39.35 1.99 1.80
N ASN A 631 39.41 3.29 1.49
CA ASN A 631 38.76 3.87 0.31
C ASN A 631 37.23 3.65 0.29
N ASN A 632 36.62 3.42 1.46
CA ASN A 632 35.18 3.21 1.57
C ASN A 632 34.42 4.54 1.50
N GLY A 633 33.31 4.59 0.76
CA GLY A 633 32.51 5.79 0.56
C GLY A 633 32.04 6.46 1.84
N ILE A 634 31.60 5.71 2.85
CA ILE A 634 31.14 6.27 4.14
C ILE A 634 32.30 6.73 5.03
N ILE A 635 33.42 6.01 4.99
CA ILE A 635 34.63 6.39 5.73
C ILE A 635 35.28 7.64 5.12
N MET A 636 35.21 7.75 3.80
CA MET A 636 35.67 8.90 3.03
C MET A 636 34.67 10.05 3.07
N HIS A 637 33.38 9.84 3.34
CA HIS A 637 32.37 10.89 3.28
C HIS A 637 32.64 12.06 4.24
N SER A 638 32.32 13.31 3.87
CA SER A 638 32.60 14.48 4.71
C SER A 638 31.90 14.43 6.08
N ASP A 639 30.65 13.97 6.14
CA ASP A 639 29.91 13.79 7.37
C ASP A 639 30.19 12.42 8.04
N PRO A 640 30.61 12.38 9.32
CA PRO A 640 30.83 11.13 10.07
C PRO A 640 29.55 10.39 10.52
N TYR A 641 28.36 10.95 10.36
CA TYR A 641 27.10 10.42 10.93
C TYR A 641 26.95 8.91 10.70
N ASP A 642 27.00 8.42 9.46
CA ASP A 642 26.79 6.99 9.19
C ASP A 642 27.94 6.12 9.68
N THR A 643 29.17 6.63 9.70
CA THR A 643 30.30 5.89 10.31
C THR A 643 30.02 5.64 11.80
N ILE A 644 29.46 6.63 12.48
CA ILE A 644 29.05 6.53 13.89
C ILE A 644 27.83 5.62 14.02
N ALA A 645 26.78 5.85 13.23
CA ALA A 645 25.51 5.14 13.33
C ALA A 645 25.68 3.64 13.08
N VAL A 646 26.42 3.25 12.03
CA VAL A 646 26.76 1.85 11.73
C VAL A 646 27.49 1.19 12.91
N THR A 647 28.42 1.90 13.55
CA THR A 647 29.18 1.35 14.68
C THR A 647 28.31 1.18 15.93
N ILE A 648 27.42 2.14 16.22
CA ILE A 648 26.53 2.07 17.39
C ILE A 648 25.43 1.03 17.17
N ARG A 649 24.74 1.06 16.03
CA ARG A 649 23.58 0.22 15.74
C ARG A 649 23.98 -1.20 15.31
N GLY A 650 25.12 -1.36 14.65
CA GLY A 650 25.41 -2.54 13.85
C GLY A 650 24.62 -2.55 12.55
N LEU A 651 24.75 -3.63 11.78
CA LEU A 651 24.04 -3.86 10.53
C LEU A 651 23.50 -5.28 10.49
N SER A 652 22.23 -5.42 10.15
CA SER A 652 21.62 -6.70 9.78
C SER A 652 22.21 -7.22 8.47
N PRO A 653 22.20 -8.54 8.23
CA PRO A 653 22.62 -9.06 6.93
C PRO A 653 21.64 -8.59 5.84
N ASN A 654 22.17 -8.18 4.70
CA ASN A 654 21.40 -7.81 3.52
C ASN A 654 21.62 -8.87 2.43
N PHE A 655 20.57 -9.55 2.00
CA PHE A 655 20.64 -10.61 0.99
C PHE A 655 20.31 -10.03 -0.40
N MET A 656 21.15 -9.13 -0.92
CA MET A 656 20.93 -8.49 -2.23
C MET A 656 21.40 -9.37 -3.39
N GLU A 657 22.50 -10.10 -3.20
CA GLU A 657 23.07 -11.03 -4.18
C GLU A 657 23.54 -12.30 -3.47
N GLN A 658 23.18 -13.47 -3.98
CA GLN A 658 23.45 -14.75 -3.32
C GLN A 658 24.95 -14.98 -3.00
N ASP A 659 25.85 -14.44 -3.83
CA ASP A 659 27.30 -14.69 -3.78
C ASP A 659 28.15 -13.54 -3.20
N SER A 660 27.54 -12.41 -2.82
CA SER A 660 28.27 -11.20 -2.38
C SER A 660 27.82 -10.66 -1.01
N ASN A 661 27.02 -11.41 -0.27
CA ASN A 661 26.55 -10.99 1.06
C ASN A 661 27.67 -10.89 2.10
N PHE A 662 27.56 -9.91 2.99
CA PHE A 662 28.42 -9.77 4.18
C PHE A 662 27.75 -10.33 5.43
N MET A 663 28.58 -10.70 6.41
CA MET A 663 28.06 -11.08 7.73
C MET A 663 27.46 -9.86 8.43
N PRO A 664 26.47 -10.07 9.34
CA PRO A 664 25.95 -8.97 10.15
C PRO A 664 27.08 -8.30 10.94
N MET A 665 27.00 -6.98 11.04
CA MET A 665 27.92 -6.19 11.86
C MET A 665 27.35 -6.05 13.26
N SER A 666 28.11 -6.48 14.28
CA SER A 666 27.70 -6.36 15.67
C SER A 666 27.60 -4.89 16.12
N SER A 667 26.66 -4.61 17.02
CA SER A 667 26.56 -3.32 17.71
C SER A 667 27.71 -3.12 18.70
N PHE A 668 28.31 -1.94 18.69
CA PHE A 668 29.28 -1.51 19.70
C PHE A 668 28.69 -0.60 20.77
N ASN A 669 27.36 -0.48 20.83
CA ASN A 669 26.62 0.42 21.71
C ASN A 669 27.06 0.32 23.18
N SER A 670 27.31 -0.90 23.68
CA SER A 670 27.73 -1.19 25.06
C SER A 670 29.19 -1.65 25.18
N VAL A 671 29.97 -1.59 24.09
CA VAL A 671 31.34 -2.12 24.05
C VAL A 671 32.37 -1.03 24.27
N ILE A 672 32.12 0.16 23.72
CA ILE A 672 33.06 1.29 23.72
C ILE A 672 32.34 2.57 24.16
N SER A 673 33.00 3.36 25.01
CA SER A 673 32.45 4.65 25.45
C SER A 673 32.43 5.66 24.30
N ASP A 674 31.50 6.62 24.32
CA ASP A 674 31.39 7.64 23.27
C ASP A 674 32.70 8.41 23.04
N ALA A 675 33.43 8.70 24.12
CA ALA A 675 34.70 9.41 24.06
C ALA A 675 35.80 8.59 23.36
N ASN A 676 35.84 7.27 23.59
CA ASN A 676 36.81 6.40 22.91
C ASN A 676 36.36 6.09 21.48
N LEU A 677 35.06 5.98 21.25
CA LEU A 677 34.48 5.78 19.91
C LEU A 677 34.77 6.97 19.00
N ALA A 678 34.59 8.20 19.47
CA ALA A 678 34.91 9.41 18.72
C ALA A 678 36.38 9.42 18.25
N LYS A 679 37.31 9.05 19.14
CA LYS A 679 38.75 8.99 18.82
C LYS A 679 39.09 7.83 17.89
N LEU A 680 38.47 6.66 18.07
CA LEU A 680 38.64 5.51 17.19
C LEU A 680 38.14 5.80 15.78
N ILE A 681 36.94 6.38 15.65
CA ILE A 681 36.37 6.77 14.35
C ILE A 681 37.23 7.86 13.70
N SER A 682 37.71 8.85 14.47
CA SER A 682 38.64 9.87 13.97
C SER A 682 39.90 9.23 13.37
N PHE A 683 40.47 8.25 14.07
CA PHE A 683 41.64 7.51 13.59
C PHE A 683 41.33 6.70 12.32
N VAL A 684 40.21 5.97 12.29
CA VAL A 684 39.79 5.18 11.13
C VAL A 684 39.56 6.09 9.92
N ARG A 685 38.80 7.18 10.06
CA ARG A 685 38.53 8.14 8.98
C ARG A 685 39.80 8.85 8.51
N ASN A 686 40.74 9.14 9.41
CA ASN A 686 42.04 9.70 9.02
C ASN A 686 42.89 8.72 8.20
N LYS A 687 43.02 7.47 8.65
CA LYS A 687 43.90 6.49 7.99
C LYS A 687 43.29 5.85 6.76
N LEU A 688 42.00 5.55 6.80
CA LEU A 688 41.31 4.78 5.77
C LEU A 688 40.44 5.64 4.85
N GLY A 689 40.14 6.89 5.24
CA GLY A 689 39.36 7.84 4.47
C GLY A 689 40.05 9.18 4.15
N ASP A 690 41.27 9.42 4.62
CA ASP A 690 42.00 10.70 4.46
C ASP A 690 41.27 11.94 5.03
N ARG A 691 40.36 11.74 6.00
CA ARG A 691 39.65 12.84 6.65
C ARG A 691 40.42 13.33 7.87
N THR A 692 40.76 14.62 7.88
CA THR A 692 41.55 15.24 8.95
C THR A 692 40.70 15.87 10.04
N VAL A 693 39.42 16.13 9.77
CA VAL A 693 38.49 16.67 10.76
C VAL A 693 38.13 15.54 11.75
N PRO A 694 38.48 15.68 13.04
CA PRO A 694 38.18 14.66 14.03
C PRO A 694 36.69 14.63 14.36
N VAL A 695 36.19 13.43 14.64
CA VAL A 695 34.86 13.22 15.23
C VAL A 695 34.91 13.58 16.72
N THR A 696 33.90 14.33 17.15
CA THR A 696 33.75 14.85 18.50
C THR A 696 32.92 13.91 19.38
N LEU A 697 33.06 14.08 20.71
CA LEU A 697 32.22 13.36 21.67
C LEU A 697 30.74 13.74 21.48
N GLU A 698 30.49 15.02 21.22
CA GLU A 698 29.16 15.60 21.07
C GLU A 698 28.42 15.02 19.85
N GLU A 699 29.12 14.80 18.73
CA GLU A 699 28.57 14.14 17.54
C GLU A 699 28.18 12.69 17.86
N VAL A 700 29.06 11.91 18.48
CA VAL A 700 28.76 10.52 18.86
C VAL A 700 27.58 10.43 19.81
N ALA A 701 27.56 11.28 20.84
CA ALA A 701 26.44 11.34 21.78
C ALA A 701 25.15 11.82 21.11
N GLY A 702 25.24 12.71 20.11
CA GLY A 702 24.13 13.16 19.28
C GLY A 702 23.49 12.02 18.50
N VAL A 703 24.30 11.33 17.66
CA VAL A 703 23.85 10.17 16.88
C VAL A 703 23.23 9.11 17.79
N ARG A 704 23.85 8.83 18.94
CA ARG A 704 23.31 7.87 19.91
C ARG A 704 21.93 8.28 20.41
N ARG A 705 21.73 9.55 20.78
CA ARG A 705 20.41 10.06 21.21
C ARG A 705 19.38 9.94 20.10
N ASP A 706 19.76 10.25 18.86
CA ASP A 706 18.86 10.17 17.71
C ASP A 706 18.44 8.72 17.43
N LEU A 707 19.39 7.78 17.50
CA LEU A 707 19.12 6.34 17.38
C LEU A 707 18.24 5.82 18.53
N ILE A 708 18.48 6.23 19.78
CA ILE A 708 17.62 5.86 20.92
C ILE A 708 16.20 6.40 20.71
N LYS A 709 16.07 7.67 20.32
CA LYS A 709 14.77 8.30 20.09
C LYS A 709 13.99 7.63 18.95
N GLY A 710 14.70 7.15 17.93
CA GLY A 710 14.12 6.37 16.83
C GLY A 710 13.84 4.90 17.14
N GLY A 711 14.16 4.42 18.35
CA GLY A 711 14.01 3.01 18.73
C GLY A 711 15.05 2.08 18.09
N TYR A 712 16.13 2.61 17.54
CA TYR A 712 17.18 1.87 16.83
C TYR A 712 18.41 1.54 17.71
N ALA A 713 18.42 1.95 18.98
CA ALA A 713 19.50 1.68 19.91
C ALA A 713 19.12 0.60 20.93
N GLY A 714 19.83 -0.52 20.87
CA GLY A 714 19.57 -1.72 21.64
C GLY A 714 20.02 -2.90 20.79
N ASN A 715 20.83 -3.80 21.35
CA ASN A 715 21.43 -4.91 20.60
C ASN A 715 20.41 -5.56 19.64
N ILE A 716 20.83 -5.74 18.39
CA ILE A 716 20.17 -6.45 17.28
C ILE A 716 19.10 -7.45 17.78
N HIS A 717 17.84 -7.26 17.34
CA HIS A 717 16.60 -8.04 17.56
C HIS A 717 15.44 -7.39 18.33
N ALA A 718 15.21 -6.08 18.21
CA ALA A 718 13.86 -5.55 18.43
C ALA A 718 13.41 -4.82 17.16
N THR A 719 12.63 -5.49 16.31
CA THR A 719 11.63 -4.82 15.49
C THR A 719 10.70 -4.11 16.47
N THR A 720 10.86 -2.80 16.62
CA THR A 720 9.95 -2.01 17.43
C THR A 720 8.63 -1.92 16.68
N THR A 721 7.55 -2.45 17.27
CA THR A 721 6.22 -2.23 16.71
C THR A 721 5.89 -0.73 16.81
N PRO A 722 5.04 -0.19 15.91
CA PRO A 722 4.63 1.22 15.96
C PRO A 722 4.06 1.67 17.32
N GLU A 723 3.54 0.72 18.11
CA GLU A 723 3.01 0.96 19.46
C GLU A 723 4.10 1.27 20.49
N GLN A 724 5.33 0.79 20.29
CA GLN A 724 6.46 1.06 21.18
C GLN A 724 7.09 2.45 20.96
N ASN A 725 6.74 3.13 19.87
CA ASN A 725 7.18 4.49 19.54
C ASN A 725 6.26 5.59 20.10
N GLN A 726 5.36 5.29 21.04
CA GLN A 726 4.62 6.33 21.74
C GLN A 726 5.52 7.04 22.77
N PRO A 727 5.56 8.39 22.80
CA PRO A 727 6.47 9.17 23.65
C PRO A 727 6.25 9.05 25.17
N ASN A 728 5.38 8.14 25.63
CA ASN A 728 4.96 8.02 27.03
C ASN A 728 5.13 6.61 27.65
N SER A 729 5.79 5.65 27.00
CA SER A 729 5.88 4.27 27.52
C SER A 729 7.11 3.95 28.39
N VAL A 730 7.94 4.92 28.77
CA VAL A 730 9.08 4.68 29.68
C VAL A 730 9.04 5.61 30.89
N ILE A 731 8.19 5.25 31.86
CA ILE A 731 8.47 5.44 33.29
C ILE A 731 7.95 4.19 34.00
N GLU A 732 8.81 3.19 34.16
CA GLU A 732 8.95 2.36 35.36
C GLU A 732 10.32 1.66 35.38
#